data_AF-A0A2T4CAV7-F1
#
_entry.id   AF-A0A2T4CAV7-F1
#
_cell.length_a   1.000
_cell.length_b   1.000
_cell.length_c   1.000
_cell.angle_alpha   90.00
_cell.angle_beta   90.00
_cell.angle_gamma   90.00
#
_symmetry.space_group_name_H-M   'P 1'
#
loop_
_entity.id
_entity.type
_entity.pdbx_description
1 polymer ?
#
loop_
_entity_poly.entity_id
_entity_poly.type
_entity_poly.pdbx_seq_one_letter_code
_entity_poly.pdbx_strand_id
1 'polypeptide(L)'
;MKELGEMGIKLQSAVKIQRLAVETSDLSRCDTEKVREEAFKLRTTRKRQSKGGREKKVETQAVETLDVEAVLDADAEAADAPEEKADAEVVERCARRAPPVNSDVLPLPWKGRLGYACLNTYLRAANTPVFSSRTCRIASIIEHRHPLQDPTQPVHSTKNRPDKTQPPDVQRGMQFVQELGLANARDIVKMLRWNEKYGIRFMRLSSEMFPFASHEEYGYKLAPFAADVLAEAGRVAGELGHRLTTHPGQYTQIASPRREVVDAAFRDLEYHHEMLSLLKLPEQSDRDAVMILHMGGVYGDKAATLDRFRQNYARLSDGVKRRLVLENDDVSWSVHELLPICEELNIPLVLDYHHHNIVFDASIREGTLDIMGLYDRIAKTWTRKNIKQKMHYSEPVAAAVTPRDRRKHSARVKTLPPCAPDMDLMIEAKDKEQAVFELMRTFKLPGWDLFNDIVPYERDDEPKKETKRAKKAEKNIPPDEDGGTFSSHLALCAPLSLIITMSATDFDSKTKAFLQWFKALPGSTFHEHIEIADFRQRNAGRGIVALQDIPAETALFTVPRSGILSSETSELKEKLPDMFLGQDTAMEVDGKPQQDPWSTLIIVMMYEYFKGRESKWKPYIDVLPASFETPMFWSDAELDELQASATRSKVGKESAEKMFHDKILPVVRANHHLFPTSQTYSDDDLIKLAHRMGSTIMSYAFDFQNEDDEDENESEEWVEEREAKSTMGMVPMADILNADAEYNAHVNYGDDALTVTALRTIKAGEEIFNYYGPHPNSELLRRYGYVTPKHSRYDVVELPWNLVEESVAASLGLSSEQLDNARAYLDSDELEDTFVLERETEEPNPDGTLTGSARFSEIPEDLQDQLKSLLKAVRKAVPSSIADKRKRDEIQHAILIRALDALASQYPTSISEDEQMLSDSGISERRRAAITVRLGEKRLIQEAKTYLLGLASDAAGTDESSAPSKKLRRSD
;
A
#
# COMPACT_ATOMS: atom_id res chain seq x y z
N MET A 1 37.96 -9.22 -10.46
CA MET A 1 38.90 -9.75 -9.44
C MET A 1 39.43 -8.65 -8.54
N LYS A 2 40.35 -7.78 -8.99
CA LYS A 2 40.98 -6.77 -8.10
C LYS A 2 39.98 -5.85 -7.39
N GLU A 3 39.10 -5.18 -8.13
CA GLU A 3 38.09 -4.25 -7.56
C GLU A 3 37.14 -4.96 -6.59
N LEU A 4 36.61 -6.14 -6.96
CA LEU A 4 35.77 -6.96 -6.08
C LEU A 4 36.52 -7.41 -4.80
N GLY A 5 37.83 -7.64 -4.90
CA GLY A 5 38.70 -7.91 -3.76
C GLY A 5 38.90 -6.67 -2.88
N GLU A 6 39.09 -5.49 -3.48
CA GLU A 6 39.26 -4.22 -2.78
C GLU A 6 37.95 -3.76 -2.09
N MET A 7 36.79 -4.02 -2.70
CA MET A 7 35.47 -3.89 -2.07
C MET A 7 35.31 -4.88 -0.91
N GLY A 8 35.66 -6.16 -1.12
CA GLY A 8 35.61 -7.20 -0.09
C GLY A 8 36.51 -6.89 1.11
N ILE A 9 37.73 -6.39 0.89
CA ILE A 9 38.69 -6.00 1.94
C ILE A 9 38.16 -4.81 2.75
N LYS A 10 37.49 -3.84 2.11
CA LYS A 10 36.84 -2.72 2.81
C LYS A 10 35.68 -3.22 3.70
N LEU A 11 34.83 -4.11 3.20
CA LEU A 11 33.77 -4.72 4.00
C LEU A 11 34.32 -5.58 5.16
N GLN A 12 35.29 -6.46 4.89
CA GLN A 12 35.95 -7.26 5.92
C GLN A 12 36.63 -6.40 7.00
N SER A 13 37.09 -5.20 6.65
CA SER A 13 37.60 -4.24 7.64
C SER A 13 36.50 -3.70 8.55
N ALA A 14 35.33 -3.35 8.01
CA ALA A 14 34.17 -2.93 8.79
C ALA A 14 33.63 -4.05 9.70
N VAL A 15 33.47 -5.27 9.16
CA VAL A 15 33.06 -6.46 9.91
C VAL A 15 34.07 -6.79 11.03
N LYS A 16 35.37 -6.63 10.77
CA LYS A 16 36.42 -6.82 11.80
C LYS A 16 36.35 -5.77 12.92
N ILE A 17 35.94 -4.54 12.61
CA ILE A 17 35.70 -3.48 13.62
C ILE A 17 34.48 -3.82 14.49
N GLN A 18 33.36 -4.22 13.88
CA GLN A 18 32.18 -4.68 14.63
C GLN A 18 32.50 -5.91 15.49
N ARG A 19 33.19 -6.91 14.92
CA ARG A 19 33.57 -8.14 15.64
C ARG A 19 34.54 -7.87 16.79
N LEU A 20 35.52 -6.98 16.64
CA LEU A 20 36.38 -6.55 17.75
C LEU A 20 35.58 -5.81 18.85
N ALA A 21 34.51 -5.09 18.50
CA ALA A 21 33.62 -4.47 19.49
C ALA A 21 32.74 -5.49 20.27
N VAL A 22 32.56 -6.71 19.74
CA VAL A 22 31.90 -7.83 20.44
C VAL A 22 32.91 -8.67 21.23
N GLU A 23 34.07 -9.00 20.64
CA GLU A 23 35.15 -9.75 21.31
C GLU A 23 35.83 -8.95 22.45
N THR A 24 35.53 -7.65 22.61
CA THR A 24 35.94 -6.83 23.77
C THR A 24 34.85 -6.66 24.84
N SER A 25 33.68 -7.29 24.68
CA SER A 25 32.67 -7.42 25.75
C SER A 25 32.91 -8.70 26.56
N ASP A 26 33.05 -8.58 27.87
CA ASP A 26 33.63 -9.65 28.69
C ASP A 26 32.62 -10.75 29.07
N LEU A 27 32.58 -11.81 28.26
CA LEU A 27 31.82 -13.04 28.52
C LEU A 27 32.73 -14.26 28.67
N SER A 28 33.84 -14.10 29.39
CA SER A 28 34.88 -15.13 29.55
C SER A 28 34.68 -16.10 30.74
N ARG A 29 33.49 -16.73 30.89
CA ARG A 29 33.28 -17.95 31.73
C ARG A 29 31.89 -18.61 31.58
N CYS A 30 31.82 -19.73 30.88
CA CYS A 30 30.87 -20.81 31.16
C CYS A 30 31.48 -22.16 30.77
N ASP A 31 31.27 -23.20 31.58
CA ASP A 31 31.95 -24.50 31.47
C ASP A 31 31.09 -25.51 30.68
N THR A 32 31.55 -25.87 29.49
CA THR A 32 30.73 -26.56 28.48
C THR A 32 30.43 -28.02 28.80
N GLU A 33 31.21 -28.66 29.67
CA GLU A 33 30.97 -30.07 30.04
C GLU A 33 29.77 -30.22 30.99
N LYS A 34 29.50 -29.24 31.87
CA LYS A 34 28.34 -29.30 32.79
C LYS A 34 27.00 -29.31 32.07
N VAL A 35 26.84 -28.45 31.06
CA VAL A 35 25.63 -28.38 30.22
C VAL A 35 25.37 -29.72 29.51
N ARG A 36 26.46 -30.46 29.22
CA ARG A 36 26.42 -31.75 28.52
C ARG A 36 25.93 -32.90 29.41
N GLU A 37 26.30 -32.92 30.69
CA GLU A 37 25.79 -33.91 31.66
C GLU A 37 24.29 -33.77 31.90
N GLU A 38 23.78 -32.54 32.07
CA GLU A 38 22.37 -32.30 32.38
C GLU A 38 21.46 -32.64 31.18
N ALA A 39 21.88 -32.29 29.96
CA ALA A 39 21.20 -32.68 28.73
C ALA A 39 21.09 -34.22 28.57
N PHE A 40 22.06 -34.99 29.08
CA PHE A 40 22.02 -36.46 29.03
C PHE A 40 21.05 -37.06 30.05
N LYS A 41 20.90 -36.44 31.23
CA LYS A 41 20.00 -36.90 32.31
C LYS A 41 18.52 -36.78 31.92
N LEU A 42 18.11 -35.76 31.16
CA LEU A 42 16.72 -35.62 30.70
C LEU A 42 16.28 -36.69 29.68
N ARG A 43 17.22 -37.36 28.98
CA ARG A 43 16.88 -38.22 27.83
C ARG A 43 16.56 -39.68 28.19
N THR A 44 16.66 -40.07 29.46
CA THR A 44 16.54 -41.48 29.91
C THR A 44 15.19 -41.85 30.52
N THR A 45 14.35 -40.88 30.90
CA THR A 45 13.13 -41.10 31.72
C THR A 45 11.84 -41.39 30.94
N ARG A 46 11.86 -41.47 29.60
CA ARG A 46 10.68 -41.85 28.77
C ARG A 46 10.86 -43.19 28.03
N LYS A 47 10.86 -44.32 28.76
CA LYS A 47 10.61 -45.68 28.19
C LYS A 47 10.22 -46.71 29.26
N ARG A 48 9.27 -47.61 28.92
CA ARG A 48 8.55 -48.61 29.78
C ARG A 48 7.55 -47.94 30.76
N GLN A 49 6.37 -48.51 31.05
CA GLN A 49 5.93 -49.92 31.05
C GLN A 49 4.80 -50.25 30.04
N SER A 50 4.21 -51.47 30.10
CA SER A 50 3.36 -52.03 29.03
C SER A 50 2.54 -53.30 29.40
N LYS A 51 1.39 -53.52 28.73
CA LYS A 51 0.51 -54.74 28.68
C LYS A 51 -0.33 -55.04 29.94
N GLY A 52 -1.50 -55.71 29.88
CA GLY A 52 -2.32 -56.30 28.76
C GLY A 52 -3.28 -57.41 29.32
N GLY A 53 -4.32 -57.95 28.66
CA GLY A 53 -4.86 -57.82 27.28
C GLY A 53 -6.41 -57.63 27.27
N ARG A 54 -7.28 -58.52 26.74
CA ARG A 54 -7.08 -59.86 26.12
C ARG A 54 -8.30 -60.34 25.26
N GLU A 55 -8.08 -60.48 23.94
CA GLU A 55 -8.67 -61.45 22.95
C GLU A 55 -10.19 -61.55 22.59
N LYS A 56 -10.43 -61.75 21.27
CA LYS A 56 -11.61 -62.33 20.54
C LYS A 56 -12.84 -61.42 20.30
N LYS A 57 -13.59 -61.53 19.18
CA LYS A 57 -13.54 -62.47 18.01
C LYS A 57 -13.88 -61.75 16.68
N VAL A 58 -14.09 -62.49 15.57
CA VAL A 58 -14.21 -62.04 14.16
C VAL A 58 -15.53 -62.54 13.54
N GLU A 59 -16.17 -61.72 12.68
CA GLU A 59 -17.06 -62.02 11.52
C GLU A 59 -17.52 -60.62 10.98
N THR A 60 -17.30 -60.11 9.75
CA THR A 60 -17.52 -60.50 8.31
C THR A 60 -18.83 -59.98 7.69
N GLN A 61 -18.70 -59.13 6.64
CA GLN A 61 -19.74 -58.69 5.66
C GLN A 61 -20.88 -57.81 6.24
N ALA A 62 -21.55 -56.93 5.48
CA ALA A 62 -21.69 -56.82 4.01
C ALA A 62 -21.61 -55.37 3.47
N VAL A 63 -21.90 -55.19 2.18
CA VAL A 63 -22.10 -53.89 1.50
C VAL A 63 -23.58 -53.72 1.24
N GLU A 64 -24.14 -52.54 1.54
CA GLU A 64 -25.38 -52.07 0.92
C GLU A 64 -25.45 -50.53 0.91
N THR A 65 -26.26 -49.98 0.02
CA THR A 65 -26.38 -48.54 -0.31
C THR A 65 -27.67 -47.93 0.24
N LEU A 66 -27.72 -46.61 0.46
CA LEU A 66 -28.63 -45.67 -0.25
C LEU A 66 -28.68 -44.26 0.39
N ASP A 67 -28.64 -43.26 -0.49
CA ASP A 67 -29.41 -42.00 -0.53
C ASP A 67 -29.34 -40.95 0.60
N VAL A 68 -30.14 -39.89 0.41
CA VAL A 68 -29.91 -38.48 0.79
C VAL A 68 -31.15 -37.94 1.55
N GLU A 69 -30.99 -36.77 2.19
CA GLU A 69 -32.03 -35.91 2.76
C GLU A 69 -32.84 -36.46 3.97
N ALA A 70 -32.60 -35.87 5.16
CA ALA A 70 -33.46 -34.81 5.74
C ALA A 70 -33.40 -34.76 7.29
N VAL A 71 -33.75 -33.59 7.86
CA VAL A 71 -34.05 -33.30 9.29
C VAL A 71 -32.86 -33.51 10.26
N LEU A 72 -32.20 -32.49 10.84
CA LEU A 72 -32.64 -31.37 11.72
C LEU A 72 -33.01 -31.78 13.16
N ASP A 73 -32.67 -30.90 14.11
CA ASP A 73 -33.07 -30.83 15.53
C ASP A 73 -32.79 -32.02 16.49
N ALA A 74 -31.52 -32.14 16.88
CA ALA A 74 -31.06 -32.41 18.26
C ALA A 74 -29.54 -32.07 18.34
N ASP A 75 -28.97 -31.44 19.37
CA ASP A 75 -29.48 -31.08 20.70
C ASP A 75 -29.42 -29.55 20.98
N ALA A 76 -30.26 -29.09 21.92
CA ALA A 76 -30.07 -27.82 22.63
C ALA A 76 -29.62 -28.09 24.08
N GLU A 77 -29.29 -27.04 24.83
CA GLU A 77 -28.85 -27.06 26.25
C GLU A 77 -27.42 -27.59 26.53
N ALA A 78 -26.42 -26.80 26.13
CA ALA A 78 -25.09 -26.78 26.77
C ALA A 78 -24.51 -25.35 26.78
N ALA A 79 -25.11 -24.45 27.57
CA ALA A 79 -24.63 -23.08 27.75
C ALA A 79 -23.45 -22.98 28.75
N ASP A 80 -22.85 -21.79 28.84
CA ASP A 80 -21.67 -21.41 29.66
C ASP A 80 -20.33 -22.07 29.32
N ALA A 81 -19.62 -21.46 28.36
CA ALA A 81 -18.16 -21.42 28.30
C ALA A 81 -17.68 -20.01 27.89
N PRO A 82 -16.66 -19.39 28.52
CA PRO A 82 -16.32 -17.99 28.26
C PRO A 82 -15.66 -17.72 26.90
N GLU A 83 -16.05 -16.62 26.27
CA GLU A 83 -15.63 -16.20 24.91
C GLU A 83 -14.14 -15.85 24.79
N GLU A 84 -13.44 -15.50 25.89
CA GLU A 84 -11.98 -15.28 25.91
C GLU A 84 -11.15 -16.44 25.31
N LYS A 85 -11.73 -17.64 25.18
CA LYS A 85 -11.11 -18.78 24.51
C LYS A 85 -11.33 -18.83 23.00
N ALA A 86 -12.40 -18.24 22.48
CA ALA A 86 -12.70 -18.24 21.05
C ALA A 86 -11.66 -17.40 20.29
N ASP A 87 -11.39 -16.18 20.74
CA ASP A 87 -10.40 -15.30 20.10
C ASP A 87 -8.98 -15.86 20.23
N ALA A 88 -8.67 -16.44 21.38
CA ALA A 88 -7.43 -17.20 21.57
C ALA A 88 -7.33 -18.39 20.60
N GLU A 89 -8.41 -19.12 20.35
CA GLU A 89 -8.45 -20.18 19.33
C GLU A 89 -8.42 -19.66 17.89
N VAL A 90 -8.93 -18.47 17.58
CA VAL A 90 -8.82 -17.86 16.24
C VAL A 90 -7.38 -17.43 15.95
N VAL A 91 -6.77 -16.68 16.87
CA VAL A 91 -5.36 -16.26 16.76
C VAL A 91 -4.43 -17.48 16.77
N GLU A 92 -4.69 -18.48 17.62
CA GLU A 92 -3.91 -19.73 17.60
C GLU A 92 -4.22 -20.61 16.37
N ARG A 93 -5.43 -20.59 15.79
CA ARG A 93 -5.73 -21.24 14.50
C ARG A 93 -4.94 -20.60 13.36
N CYS A 94 -4.87 -19.27 13.30
CA CYS A 94 -4.08 -18.57 12.28
C CYS A 94 -2.59 -18.86 12.45
N ALA A 95 -2.07 -18.81 13.69
CA ALA A 95 -0.68 -19.22 14.00
C ALA A 95 -0.41 -20.73 13.82
N ARG A 96 -1.45 -21.57 13.69
CA ARG A 96 -1.38 -23.00 13.37
C ARG A 96 -1.75 -23.34 11.93
N ARG A 97 -2.12 -22.37 11.07
CA ARG A 97 -2.36 -22.64 9.64
C ARG A 97 -1.05 -23.16 9.04
N ALA A 98 -1.07 -24.38 8.52
CA ALA A 98 0.11 -24.98 7.91
C ALA A 98 0.62 -24.07 6.77
N PRO A 99 1.95 -24.01 6.53
CA PRO A 99 2.46 -23.34 5.34
C PRO A 99 1.78 -23.96 4.10
N PRO A 100 1.50 -23.18 3.04
CA PRO A 100 0.69 -23.65 1.91
C PRO A 100 1.35 -24.81 1.13
N VAL A 101 2.61 -25.11 1.42
CA VAL A 101 3.24 -26.41 1.17
C VAL A 101 2.64 -27.49 2.08
N ASN A 102 1.43 -27.94 1.75
CA ASN A 102 0.72 -29.05 2.39
C ASN A 102 1.31 -30.42 2.01
N SER A 103 2.64 -30.62 2.14
CA SER A 103 3.32 -31.86 1.76
C SER A 103 4.53 -32.19 2.65
N ASP A 104 4.63 -33.44 3.09
CA ASP A 104 5.77 -33.98 3.86
C ASP A 104 7.05 -34.15 3.00
N VAL A 105 6.98 -33.91 1.69
CA VAL A 105 8.07 -34.20 0.73
C VAL A 105 8.94 -32.97 0.50
N LEU A 106 10.09 -32.89 1.18
CA LEU A 106 11.13 -31.91 0.88
C LEU A 106 12.09 -32.42 -0.23
N PRO A 107 12.54 -31.57 -1.17
CA PRO A 107 13.36 -31.93 -2.32
C PRO A 107 14.85 -32.12 -1.96
N LEU A 108 15.14 -32.89 -0.91
CA LEU A 108 16.48 -33.05 -0.33
C LEU A 108 17.07 -34.46 -0.56
N PRO A 109 18.40 -34.60 -0.79
CA PRO A 109 19.40 -33.54 -0.87
C PRO A 109 19.34 -32.78 -2.20
N TRP A 110 19.30 -31.45 -2.10
CA TRP A 110 19.18 -30.54 -3.24
C TRP A 110 20.40 -30.57 -4.16
N LYS A 111 20.14 -30.54 -5.47
CA LYS A 111 21.11 -30.55 -6.58
C LYS A 111 20.75 -29.54 -7.68
N GLY A 112 19.56 -28.94 -7.61
CA GLY A 112 19.05 -27.97 -8.56
C GLY A 112 19.63 -26.57 -8.36
N ARG A 113 19.08 -25.58 -9.06
CA ARG A 113 19.44 -24.18 -8.86
C ARG A 113 18.34 -23.46 -8.11
N LEU A 114 18.69 -22.69 -7.09
CA LEU A 114 17.86 -21.57 -6.63
C LEU A 114 18.26 -20.30 -7.40
N GLY A 115 17.30 -19.43 -7.66
CA GLY A 115 17.50 -18.14 -8.32
C GLY A 115 16.53 -17.08 -7.82
N TYR A 116 16.78 -15.83 -8.19
CA TYR A 116 15.95 -14.66 -7.84
C TYR A 116 15.74 -13.75 -9.06
N ALA A 117 14.83 -12.78 -8.91
CA ALA A 117 14.40 -11.90 -9.99
C ALA A 117 15.04 -10.50 -10.02
N CYS A 118 15.48 -10.10 -11.22
CA CYS A 118 15.78 -8.74 -11.70
C CYS A 118 16.90 -7.99 -10.98
N LEU A 119 16.77 -7.73 -9.68
CA LEU A 119 17.63 -6.87 -8.88
C LEU A 119 18.36 -7.67 -7.80
N ASN A 120 19.56 -7.22 -7.46
CA ASN A 120 20.34 -7.74 -6.33
C ASN A 120 20.46 -6.61 -5.30
N THR A 121 19.97 -6.83 -4.09
CA THR A 121 19.88 -5.80 -3.04
C THR A 121 21.25 -5.23 -2.67
N TYR A 122 22.27 -6.08 -2.48
CA TYR A 122 23.63 -5.61 -2.16
C TYR A 122 24.29 -4.81 -3.28
N LEU A 123 24.10 -5.23 -4.53
CA LEU A 123 24.68 -4.56 -5.70
C LEU A 123 23.97 -3.25 -6.03
N ARG A 124 22.67 -3.14 -5.77
CA ARG A 124 21.92 -1.86 -5.85
C ARG A 124 22.44 -0.86 -4.81
N ALA A 125 22.73 -1.31 -3.60
CA ALA A 125 23.27 -0.48 -2.51
C ALA A 125 24.80 -0.21 -2.58
N ALA A 126 25.49 -0.71 -3.61
CA ALA A 126 26.93 -0.49 -3.75
C ALA A 126 27.25 0.95 -4.19
N ASN A 127 28.35 1.54 -3.68
CA ASN A 127 28.83 2.82 -4.19
C ASN A 127 29.37 2.64 -5.62
N THR A 128 28.85 3.43 -6.57
CA THR A 128 28.55 3.01 -7.95
C THR A 128 27.56 1.83 -7.99
N PRO A 129 26.25 2.10 -7.95
CA PRO A 129 25.20 1.08 -8.00
C PRO A 129 25.28 0.20 -9.25
N VAL A 130 25.04 -1.10 -9.05
CA VAL A 130 25.07 -2.14 -10.09
C VAL A 130 23.67 -2.76 -10.21
N PHE A 131 22.99 -2.49 -11.31
CA PHE A 131 21.65 -2.99 -11.60
C PHE A 131 21.39 -2.97 -13.11
N SER A 132 20.49 -3.84 -13.58
CA SER A 132 20.23 -4.04 -15.03
C SER A 132 18.89 -3.48 -15.49
N SER A 133 18.41 -2.39 -14.88
CA SER A 133 17.07 -1.82 -15.11
C SER A 133 17.01 -0.30 -14.93
N ARG A 134 17.97 0.44 -15.53
CA ARG A 134 17.88 1.89 -15.66
C ARG A 134 16.80 2.24 -16.68
N THR A 135 15.69 2.77 -16.20
CA THR A 135 14.57 3.30 -16.99
C THR A 135 14.79 4.77 -17.39
N CYS A 136 13.93 5.32 -18.24
CA CYS A 136 13.82 6.75 -18.51
C CYS A 136 12.41 7.11 -18.98
N ARG A 137 12.09 8.41 -19.07
CA ARG A 137 10.82 8.90 -19.64
C ARG A 137 10.99 9.26 -21.11
N ILE A 138 9.92 9.23 -21.91
CA ILE A 138 9.93 9.79 -23.28
C ILE A 138 10.33 11.27 -23.25
N ALA A 139 9.93 12.02 -22.21
CA ALA A 139 10.39 13.39 -21.96
C ALA A 139 11.93 13.49 -21.85
N SER A 140 12.59 12.52 -21.20
CA SER A 140 14.05 12.45 -21.12
C SER A 140 14.68 12.22 -22.50
N ILE A 141 14.10 11.35 -23.32
CA ILE A 141 14.56 11.11 -24.71
C ILE A 141 14.44 12.38 -25.55
N ILE A 142 13.34 13.14 -25.40
CA ILE A 142 13.12 14.41 -26.10
C ILE A 142 14.11 15.48 -25.62
N GLU A 143 14.33 15.60 -24.31
CA GLU A 143 15.28 16.57 -23.74
C GLU A 143 16.73 16.29 -24.17
N HIS A 144 17.13 15.01 -24.22
CA HIS A 144 18.46 14.60 -24.70
C HIS A 144 18.61 14.62 -26.23
N ARG A 145 17.63 15.16 -26.98
CA ARG A 145 17.86 15.61 -28.36
C ARG A 145 18.77 16.84 -28.42
N HIS A 146 18.79 17.65 -27.36
CA HIS A 146 19.65 18.82 -27.25
C HIS A 146 21.08 18.43 -26.80
N PRO A 147 22.13 19.16 -27.22
CA PRO A 147 23.49 18.96 -26.73
C PRO A 147 23.59 19.37 -25.25
N LEU A 148 24.61 18.93 -24.52
CA LEU A 148 24.85 19.41 -23.15
C LEU A 148 25.38 20.85 -23.15
N GLN A 149 25.07 21.59 -22.09
CA GLN A 149 25.57 22.96 -21.84
C GLN A 149 27.11 23.02 -21.85
N ASP A 150 27.78 22.02 -21.29
CA ASP A 150 29.20 21.74 -21.51
C ASP A 150 29.38 20.33 -22.10
N PRO A 151 29.62 20.21 -23.42
CA PRO A 151 29.88 18.94 -24.09
C PRO A 151 31.19 18.23 -23.65
N THR A 152 32.03 18.85 -22.82
CA THR A 152 33.26 18.26 -22.30
C THR A 152 33.08 17.59 -20.92
N GLN A 153 31.94 17.83 -20.27
CA GLN A 153 31.60 17.25 -18.97
C GLN A 153 30.53 16.14 -19.11
N PRO A 154 30.46 15.18 -18.18
CA PRO A 154 29.38 14.19 -18.15
C PRO A 154 28.02 14.85 -17.88
N VAL A 155 26.94 14.13 -18.18
CA VAL A 155 25.57 14.57 -17.85
C VAL A 155 25.39 14.72 -16.33
N HIS A 156 24.67 15.75 -15.89
CA HIS A 156 24.30 15.90 -14.48
C HIS A 156 22.96 16.63 -14.35
N SER A 157 22.08 16.07 -13.51
CA SER A 157 20.74 16.59 -13.14
C SER A 157 20.66 18.08 -12.78
N THR A 158 21.77 18.75 -12.47
CA THR A 158 21.83 20.18 -12.11
C THR A 158 23.04 20.88 -12.74
N LYS A 159 24.22 20.25 -12.76
CA LYS A 159 25.49 20.90 -13.14
C LYS A 159 25.78 20.93 -14.65
N ASN A 160 25.15 20.05 -15.44
CA ASN A 160 25.35 19.98 -16.89
C ASN A 160 24.13 19.32 -17.55
N ARG A 161 23.12 20.14 -17.88
CA ARG A 161 21.85 19.70 -18.50
C ARG A 161 21.92 19.84 -20.02
N PRO A 162 21.00 19.23 -20.78
CA PRO A 162 20.80 19.54 -22.19
C PRO A 162 20.38 21.01 -22.42
N ASP A 163 21.08 21.72 -23.30
CA ASP A 163 20.84 23.11 -23.68
C ASP A 163 19.69 23.22 -24.69
N LYS A 164 18.49 23.46 -24.15
CA LYS A 164 17.24 23.63 -24.91
C LYS A 164 17.27 24.82 -25.90
N THR A 165 18.26 25.72 -25.83
CA THR A 165 18.41 26.82 -26.81
C THR A 165 19.05 26.37 -28.13
N GLN A 166 19.75 25.23 -28.13
CA GLN A 166 20.37 24.64 -29.32
C GLN A 166 19.37 23.78 -30.09
N PRO A 167 19.52 23.58 -31.42
CA PRO A 167 18.61 22.76 -32.20
C PRO A 167 18.60 21.30 -31.72
N PRO A 168 17.41 20.67 -31.58
CA PRO A 168 17.28 19.27 -31.21
C PRO A 168 17.65 18.33 -32.35
N ASP A 169 18.35 17.24 -32.01
CA ASP A 169 18.70 16.13 -32.90
C ASP A 169 18.09 14.82 -32.36
N VAL A 170 17.20 14.21 -33.14
CA VAL A 170 16.54 12.94 -32.80
C VAL A 170 17.56 11.81 -32.56
N GLN A 171 18.70 11.84 -33.25
CA GLN A 171 19.74 10.82 -33.10
C GLN A 171 20.39 10.84 -31.71
N ARG A 172 20.51 12.02 -31.07
CA ARG A 172 21.06 12.13 -29.70
C ARG A 172 20.12 11.56 -28.65
N GLY A 173 18.82 11.84 -28.75
CA GLY A 173 17.82 11.24 -27.87
C GLY A 173 17.80 9.70 -27.98
N MET A 174 17.96 9.19 -29.21
CA MET A 174 18.11 7.76 -29.46
C MET A 174 19.43 7.19 -28.90
N GLN A 175 20.56 7.88 -29.03
CA GLN A 175 21.82 7.47 -28.39
C GLN A 175 21.70 7.41 -26.87
N PHE A 176 21.07 8.40 -26.23
CA PHE A 176 20.88 8.45 -24.78
C PHE A 176 20.16 7.21 -24.23
N VAL A 177 19.03 6.81 -24.84
CA VAL A 177 18.30 5.60 -24.37
C VAL A 177 19.07 4.31 -24.68
N GLN A 178 19.81 4.25 -25.79
CA GLN A 178 20.70 3.14 -26.11
C GLN A 178 21.87 3.03 -25.11
N GLU A 179 22.41 4.15 -24.62
CA GLU A 179 23.47 4.18 -23.61
C GLU A 179 23.01 3.68 -22.23
N LEU A 180 21.76 3.96 -21.84
CA LEU A 180 21.15 3.35 -20.65
C LEU A 180 21.05 1.83 -20.78
N GLY A 181 20.57 1.33 -21.92
CA GLY A 181 20.54 -0.10 -22.23
C GLY A 181 21.92 -0.76 -22.23
N LEU A 182 22.94 -0.07 -22.76
CA LEU A 182 24.34 -0.52 -22.68
C LEU A 182 24.86 -0.56 -21.24
N ALA A 183 24.49 0.40 -20.38
CA ALA A 183 24.85 0.35 -18.96
C ALA A 183 24.21 -0.85 -18.25
N ASN A 184 22.93 -1.11 -18.52
CA ASN A 184 22.19 -2.26 -17.98
C ASN A 184 22.82 -3.60 -18.43
N ALA A 185 23.16 -3.74 -19.70
CA ALA A 185 23.79 -4.94 -20.25
C ALA A 185 25.22 -5.16 -19.70
N ARG A 186 26.00 -4.10 -19.49
CA ARG A 186 27.34 -4.17 -18.85
C ARG A 186 27.27 -4.66 -17.40
N ASP A 187 26.22 -4.31 -16.67
CA ASP A 187 26.06 -4.68 -15.26
C ASP A 187 25.73 -6.16 -15.04
N ILE A 188 25.14 -6.86 -16.03
CA ILE A 188 24.92 -8.33 -15.96
C ILE A 188 26.21 -9.04 -15.57
N VAL A 189 27.34 -8.71 -16.22
CA VAL A 189 28.64 -9.36 -15.99
C VAL A 189 29.10 -9.22 -14.52
N LYS A 190 28.74 -8.11 -13.86
CA LYS A 190 29.02 -7.89 -12.44
C LYS A 190 28.10 -8.75 -11.57
N MET A 191 26.80 -8.76 -11.87
CA MET A 191 25.79 -9.54 -11.15
C MET A 191 26.06 -11.05 -11.22
N LEU A 192 26.40 -11.59 -12.40
CA LEU A 192 26.74 -13.02 -12.55
C LEU A 192 27.99 -13.41 -11.74
N ARG A 193 29.03 -12.57 -11.76
CA ARG A 193 30.27 -12.83 -10.99
C ARG A 193 30.07 -12.70 -9.47
N TRP A 194 29.13 -11.88 -9.02
CA TRP A 194 28.72 -11.79 -7.63
C TRP A 194 27.91 -13.03 -7.22
N ASN A 195 26.94 -13.43 -8.06
CA ASN A 195 26.09 -14.59 -7.84
C ASN A 195 26.91 -15.90 -7.76
N GLU A 196 27.86 -16.11 -8.68
CA GLU A 196 28.79 -17.24 -8.62
C GLU A 196 29.62 -17.27 -7.33
N LYS A 197 30.10 -16.11 -6.85
CA LYS A 197 30.88 -16.03 -5.60
C LYS A 197 30.11 -16.62 -4.41
N TYR A 198 28.79 -16.49 -4.41
CA TYR A 198 27.90 -16.90 -3.33
C TYR A 198 26.97 -18.07 -3.69
N GLY A 199 27.28 -18.82 -4.76
CA GLY A 199 26.63 -20.08 -5.12
C GLY A 199 25.30 -19.97 -5.89
N ILE A 200 24.86 -18.76 -6.26
CA ILE A 200 23.62 -18.56 -7.04
C ILE A 200 23.94 -18.69 -8.54
N ARG A 201 23.24 -19.60 -9.25
CA ARG A 201 23.45 -19.86 -10.69
C ARG A 201 22.19 -19.77 -11.54
N PHE A 202 21.12 -19.17 -11.02
CA PHE A 202 19.89 -18.91 -11.76
C PHE A 202 19.44 -17.47 -11.47
N MET A 203 19.11 -16.72 -12.51
CA MET A 203 18.68 -15.32 -12.40
C MET A 203 17.64 -15.01 -13.48
N ARG A 204 16.54 -14.34 -13.11
CA ARG A 204 15.68 -13.68 -14.09
C ARG A 204 16.25 -12.29 -14.38
N LEU A 205 16.57 -12.01 -15.65
CA LEU A 205 16.95 -10.68 -16.10
C LEU A 205 15.71 -9.76 -16.08
N SER A 206 15.92 -8.46 -15.87
CA SER A 206 14.85 -7.46 -16.00
C SER A 206 14.37 -7.37 -17.45
N SER A 207 13.07 -7.15 -17.65
CA SER A 207 12.48 -6.82 -18.95
C SER A 207 12.77 -5.38 -19.36
N GLU A 208 12.80 -4.45 -18.40
CA GLU A 208 13.21 -3.04 -18.56
C GLU A 208 14.74 -2.85 -18.70
N MET A 209 15.40 -3.83 -19.32
CA MET A 209 16.81 -3.80 -19.64
C MET A 209 17.15 -2.76 -20.73
N PHE A 210 16.25 -2.55 -21.71
CA PHE A 210 16.40 -1.58 -22.80
C PHE A 210 15.11 -0.74 -22.93
N PRO A 211 15.01 0.42 -22.25
CA PRO A 211 13.78 1.19 -22.18
C PRO A 211 13.24 1.56 -23.56
N PHE A 212 11.93 1.40 -23.75
CA PHE A 212 11.21 1.64 -25.01
C PHE A 212 11.63 0.80 -26.23
N ALA A 213 12.51 -0.20 -26.13
CA ALA A 213 12.99 -0.96 -27.29
C ALA A 213 11.86 -1.59 -28.13
N SER A 214 10.75 -2.01 -27.49
CA SER A 214 9.55 -2.58 -28.09
C SER A 214 8.43 -1.57 -28.43
N HIS A 215 8.63 -0.27 -28.14
CA HIS A 215 7.66 0.79 -28.40
C HIS A 215 7.45 1.03 -29.91
N GLU A 216 6.28 1.53 -30.30
CA GLU A 216 5.95 1.77 -31.72
C GLU A 216 6.77 2.91 -32.36
N GLU A 217 6.70 4.12 -31.78
CA GLU A 217 7.44 5.30 -32.28
C GLU A 217 8.91 5.33 -31.84
N TYR A 218 9.19 5.10 -30.55
CA TYR A 218 10.52 5.21 -29.94
C TYR A 218 11.35 3.91 -29.98
N GLY A 219 10.82 2.84 -30.60
CA GLY A 219 11.44 1.52 -30.64
C GLY A 219 12.75 1.45 -31.43
N TYR A 220 13.59 0.49 -31.07
CA TYR A 220 14.91 0.31 -31.69
C TYR A 220 15.38 -1.13 -31.65
N LYS A 221 16.29 -1.48 -32.56
CA LYS A 221 16.94 -2.80 -32.60
C LYS A 221 18.21 -2.81 -31.77
N LEU A 222 18.47 -3.91 -31.07
CA LEU A 222 19.58 -4.07 -30.15
C LEU A 222 20.87 -4.46 -30.87
N ALA A 223 20.74 -5.29 -31.92
CA ALA A 223 21.88 -5.84 -32.65
C ALA A 223 22.89 -4.79 -33.19
N PRO A 224 22.51 -3.57 -33.63
CA PRO A 224 23.46 -2.56 -34.12
C PRO A 224 24.39 -1.95 -33.07
N PHE A 225 24.09 -2.05 -31.76
CA PHE A 225 24.86 -1.37 -30.71
C PHE A 225 25.15 -2.23 -29.46
N ALA A 226 24.23 -3.12 -29.06
CA ALA A 226 24.32 -3.90 -27.83
C ALA A 226 24.90 -5.32 -28.02
N ALA A 227 25.05 -5.79 -29.26
CA ALA A 227 25.40 -7.17 -29.57
C ALA A 227 26.67 -7.67 -28.83
N ASP A 228 27.77 -6.92 -28.87
CA ASP A 228 29.04 -7.34 -28.26
C ASP A 228 28.96 -7.38 -26.72
N VAL A 229 28.19 -6.45 -26.12
CA VAL A 229 28.02 -6.38 -24.66
C VAL A 229 27.15 -7.53 -24.17
N LEU A 230 26.06 -7.85 -24.88
CA LEU A 230 25.21 -9.00 -24.58
C LEU A 230 25.98 -10.31 -24.80
N ALA A 231 26.80 -10.42 -25.85
CA ALA A 231 27.63 -11.60 -26.10
C ALA A 231 28.70 -11.82 -25.01
N GLU A 232 29.32 -10.75 -24.47
CA GLU A 232 30.21 -10.87 -23.29
C GLU A 232 29.43 -11.31 -22.04
N ALA A 233 28.22 -10.78 -21.81
CA ALA A 233 27.37 -11.19 -20.69
C ALA A 233 26.98 -12.67 -20.77
N GLY A 234 26.58 -13.16 -21.95
CA GLY A 234 26.25 -14.57 -22.16
C GLY A 234 27.47 -15.51 -22.23
N ARG A 235 28.64 -15.02 -22.67
CA ARG A 235 29.91 -15.76 -22.52
C ARG A 235 30.21 -16.02 -21.05
N VAL A 236 30.12 -14.99 -20.20
CA VAL A 236 30.31 -15.14 -18.74
C VAL A 236 29.24 -16.03 -18.13
N ALA A 237 27.97 -15.94 -18.56
CA ALA A 237 26.91 -16.84 -18.11
C ALA A 237 27.20 -18.31 -18.47
N GLY A 238 27.66 -18.56 -19.70
CA GLY A 238 28.04 -19.89 -20.18
C GLY A 238 29.25 -20.48 -19.44
N GLU A 239 30.30 -19.68 -19.22
CA GLU A 239 31.52 -20.10 -18.50
C GLU A 239 31.25 -20.45 -17.03
N LEU A 240 30.32 -19.73 -16.38
CA LEU A 240 29.94 -19.95 -14.98
C LEU A 240 28.73 -20.91 -14.83
N GLY A 241 28.15 -21.40 -15.93
CA GLY A 241 27.02 -22.33 -15.92
C GLY A 241 25.68 -21.75 -15.44
N HIS A 242 25.52 -20.42 -15.54
CA HIS A 242 24.30 -19.73 -15.14
C HIS A 242 23.14 -19.99 -16.11
N ARG A 243 21.95 -20.13 -15.55
CA ARG A 243 20.69 -20.02 -16.29
C ARG A 243 20.16 -18.60 -16.20
N LEU A 244 19.73 -18.06 -17.34
CA LEU A 244 19.11 -16.74 -17.46
C LEU A 244 17.71 -16.90 -18.06
N THR A 245 16.71 -16.17 -17.59
CA THR A 245 15.35 -16.12 -18.17
C THR A 245 14.80 -14.71 -18.11
N THR A 246 13.75 -14.39 -18.86
CA THR A 246 13.00 -13.11 -18.75
C THR A 246 11.53 -13.37 -18.48
N HIS A 247 10.83 -12.40 -17.92
CA HIS A 247 9.36 -12.42 -17.80
C HIS A 247 8.84 -11.06 -18.28
N PRO A 248 8.48 -10.93 -19.58
CA PRO A 248 7.77 -9.77 -20.12
C PRO A 248 6.68 -9.24 -19.20
N GLY A 249 6.46 -7.93 -19.21
CA GLY A 249 5.52 -7.26 -18.31
C GLY A 249 4.06 -7.69 -18.53
N GLN A 250 3.21 -7.43 -17.52
CA GLN A 250 1.79 -7.83 -17.48
C GLN A 250 0.95 -7.35 -18.67
N TYR A 251 1.41 -6.32 -19.39
CA TYR A 251 0.76 -5.75 -20.58
C TYR A 251 1.01 -6.54 -21.88
N THR A 252 1.88 -7.55 -21.87
CA THR A 252 2.27 -8.36 -23.06
C THR A 252 1.18 -9.40 -23.43
N GLN A 253 -0.08 -8.97 -23.53
CA GLN A 253 -1.28 -9.80 -23.57
C GLN A 253 -1.67 -10.23 -24.99
N ILE A 254 -1.06 -11.31 -25.51
CA ILE A 254 -1.37 -11.82 -26.86
C ILE A 254 -2.78 -12.43 -27.01
N ALA A 255 -3.53 -12.63 -25.92
CA ALA A 255 -4.92 -13.08 -25.92
C ALA A 255 -5.94 -11.92 -25.97
N SER A 256 -5.48 -10.67 -25.94
CA SER A 256 -6.36 -9.50 -25.87
C SER A 256 -7.31 -9.38 -27.08
N PRO A 257 -8.56 -8.92 -26.88
CA PRO A 257 -9.44 -8.53 -27.99
C PRO A 257 -8.99 -7.23 -28.68
N ARG A 258 -8.19 -6.39 -27.99
CA ARG A 258 -7.61 -5.15 -28.54
C ARG A 258 -6.44 -5.48 -29.47
N ARG A 259 -6.55 -5.10 -30.74
CA ARG A 259 -5.53 -5.43 -31.75
C ARG A 259 -4.19 -4.76 -31.45
N GLU A 260 -4.24 -3.50 -31.06
CA GLU A 260 -3.11 -2.65 -30.69
C GLU A 260 -2.32 -3.23 -29.51
N VAL A 261 -2.98 -3.88 -28.54
CA VAL A 261 -2.32 -4.63 -27.45
C VAL A 261 -1.61 -5.87 -27.98
N VAL A 262 -2.25 -6.64 -28.87
CA VAL A 262 -1.64 -7.83 -29.48
C VAL A 262 -0.43 -7.46 -30.36
N ASP A 263 -0.57 -6.46 -31.22
CA ASP A 263 0.49 -6.01 -32.13
C ASP A 263 1.65 -5.33 -31.33
N ALA A 264 1.37 -4.73 -30.16
CA ALA A 264 2.41 -4.29 -29.21
C ALA A 264 3.10 -5.45 -28.48
N ALA A 265 2.33 -6.41 -27.94
CA ALA A 265 2.87 -7.61 -27.30
C ALA A 265 3.76 -8.43 -28.25
N PHE A 266 3.46 -8.44 -29.55
CA PHE A 266 4.31 -9.06 -30.57
C PHE A 266 5.67 -8.34 -30.70
N ARG A 267 5.69 -7.00 -30.70
CA ARG A 267 6.95 -6.23 -30.70
C ARG A 267 7.78 -6.54 -29.44
N ASP A 268 7.14 -6.67 -28.30
CA ASP A 268 7.82 -6.94 -27.03
C ASP A 268 8.40 -8.35 -26.93
N LEU A 269 7.66 -9.37 -27.36
CA LEU A 269 8.18 -10.74 -27.44
C LEU A 269 9.34 -10.86 -28.45
N GLU A 270 9.31 -10.13 -29.57
CA GLU A 270 10.45 -10.08 -30.51
C GLU A 270 11.66 -9.32 -29.95
N TYR A 271 11.47 -8.26 -29.15
CA TYR A 271 12.54 -7.58 -28.42
C TYR A 271 13.22 -8.53 -27.42
N HIS A 272 12.44 -9.22 -26.58
CA HIS A 272 12.97 -10.21 -25.63
C HIS A 272 13.66 -11.39 -26.35
N HIS A 273 13.10 -11.85 -27.47
CA HIS A 273 13.73 -12.86 -28.31
C HIS A 273 15.08 -12.40 -28.87
N GLU A 274 15.18 -11.16 -29.37
CA GLU A 274 16.42 -10.57 -29.86
C GLU A 274 17.46 -10.44 -28.74
N MET A 275 17.08 -9.90 -27.57
CA MET A 275 17.97 -9.76 -26.42
C MET A 275 18.59 -11.10 -26.01
N LEU A 276 17.76 -12.13 -25.80
CA LEU A 276 18.25 -13.47 -25.43
C LEU A 276 19.10 -14.10 -26.55
N SER A 277 18.76 -13.86 -27.82
CA SER A 277 19.52 -14.35 -28.98
C SER A 277 20.85 -13.62 -29.20
N LEU A 278 21.02 -12.42 -28.63
CA LEU A 278 22.28 -11.66 -28.63
C LEU A 278 23.22 -12.05 -27.49
N LEU A 279 22.75 -12.75 -26.45
CA LEU A 279 23.62 -13.31 -25.41
C LEU A 279 24.59 -14.38 -25.96
N LYS A 280 24.27 -15.03 -27.09
CA LYS A 280 25.07 -16.11 -27.70
C LYS A 280 25.42 -17.24 -26.70
N LEU A 281 24.44 -17.61 -25.88
CA LEU A 281 24.56 -18.68 -24.89
C LEU A 281 24.92 -20.04 -25.55
N PRO A 282 25.63 -20.93 -24.84
CA PRO A 282 25.81 -22.32 -25.27
C PRO A 282 24.47 -23.01 -25.57
N GLU A 283 24.43 -23.90 -26.55
CA GLU A 283 23.20 -24.42 -27.19
C GLU A 283 22.09 -24.90 -26.21
N GLN A 284 22.45 -25.56 -25.10
CA GLN A 284 21.47 -25.95 -24.08
C GLN A 284 21.06 -24.78 -23.18
N SER A 285 22.00 -23.94 -22.73
CA SER A 285 21.71 -22.73 -21.97
C SER A 285 20.84 -21.76 -22.77
N ASP A 286 20.97 -21.74 -24.10
CA ASP A 286 20.12 -20.96 -24.99
C ASP A 286 18.68 -21.51 -25.05
N ARG A 287 18.49 -22.84 -25.07
CA ARG A 287 17.16 -23.47 -24.90
C ARG A 287 16.56 -23.18 -23.53
N ASP A 288 17.39 -23.25 -22.48
CA ASP A 288 16.98 -23.05 -21.09
C ASP A 288 16.61 -21.57 -20.79
N ALA A 289 17.03 -20.65 -21.67
CA ALA A 289 16.69 -19.23 -21.66
C ALA A 289 15.33 -18.93 -22.29
N VAL A 290 14.30 -19.17 -21.46
CA VAL A 290 12.88 -18.98 -21.77
C VAL A 290 12.36 -17.58 -21.39
N MET A 291 11.24 -17.22 -22.03
CA MET A 291 10.45 -16.02 -21.78
C MET A 291 9.12 -16.50 -21.16
N ILE A 292 8.86 -16.12 -19.90
CA ILE A 292 7.68 -16.58 -19.16
C ILE A 292 6.55 -15.56 -19.35
N LEU A 293 5.31 -16.04 -19.53
CA LEU A 293 4.14 -15.21 -19.77
C LEU A 293 2.90 -15.78 -19.06
N HIS A 294 2.13 -14.94 -18.36
CA HIS A 294 0.77 -15.29 -17.94
C HIS A 294 -0.20 -15.27 -19.13
N MET A 295 -1.38 -15.88 -18.99
CA MET A 295 -2.40 -15.85 -20.06
C MET A 295 -3.07 -14.47 -20.20
N GLY A 296 -3.12 -13.69 -19.11
CA GLY A 296 -3.74 -12.36 -19.05
C GLY A 296 -5.23 -12.42 -18.71
N GLY A 297 -5.94 -11.31 -18.85
CA GLY A 297 -7.37 -11.23 -18.49
C GLY A 297 -8.27 -12.24 -19.23
N VAL A 298 -9.42 -12.56 -18.65
CA VAL A 298 -10.41 -13.48 -19.26
C VAL A 298 -11.36 -12.80 -20.25
N TYR A 299 -11.43 -11.46 -20.24
CA TYR A 299 -12.26 -10.63 -21.12
C TYR A 299 -13.71 -11.14 -21.29
N GLY A 300 -14.34 -11.53 -20.17
CA GLY A 300 -15.71 -12.08 -20.11
C GLY A 300 -15.87 -13.55 -20.55
N ASP A 301 -14.91 -14.14 -21.27
CA ASP A 301 -15.01 -15.53 -21.77
C ASP A 301 -13.62 -16.19 -21.88
N LYS A 302 -13.36 -17.17 -21.01
CA LYS A 302 -12.14 -18.00 -21.04
C LYS A 302 -12.00 -18.82 -22.34
N ALA A 303 -13.08 -19.38 -22.88
CA ALA A 303 -13.02 -20.20 -24.09
C ALA A 303 -12.65 -19.35 -25.32
N ALA A 304 -13.33 -18.22 -25.51
CA ALA A 304 -12.96 -17.27 -26.57
C ALA A 304 -11.54 -16.70 -26.38
N THR A 305 -11.09 -16.51 -25.14
CA THR A 305 -9.72 -16.04 -24.84
C THR A 305 -8.65 -17.07 -25.20
N LEU A 306 -8.88 -18.36 -24.91
CA LEU A 306 -8.01 -19.45 -25.37
C LEU A 306 -7.98 -19.53 -26.91
N ASP A 307 -9.11 -19.30 -27.59
CA ASP A 307 -9.15 -19.31 -29.06
C ASP A 307 -8.46 -18.10 -29.69
N ARG A 308 -8.54 -16.90 -29.09
CA ARG A 308 -7.71 -15.75 -29.50
C ARG A 308 -6.22 -16.02 -29.25
N PHE A 309 -5.87 -16.65 -28.13
CA PHE A 309 -4.49 -17.08 -27.86
C PHE A 309 -3.99 -18.08 -28.92
N ARG A 310 -4.77 -19.11 -29.29
CA ARG A 310 -4.43 -20.05 -30.39
C ARG A 310 -4.12 -19.31 -31.69
N GLN A 311 -5.01 -18.39 -32.09
CA GLN A 311 -4.88 -17.62 -33.34
C GLN A 311 -3.65 -16.70 -33.32
N ASN A 312 -3.38 -16.02 -32.20
CA ASN A 312 -2.26 -15.10 -32.08
C ASN A 312 -0.91 -15.81 -31.85
N TYR A 313 -0.87 -16.89 -31.06
CA TYR A 313 0.31 -17.73 -30.93
C TYR A 313 0.75 -18.32 -32.28
N ALA A 314 -0.20 -18.69 -33.15
CA ALA A 314 0.12 -19.12 -34.52
C ALA A 314 0.86 -18.05 -35.34
N ARG A 315 0.55 -16.76 -35.13
CA ARG A 315 1.18 -15.60 -35.82
C ARG A 315 2.60 -15.26 -35.33
N LEU A 316 3.00 -15.66 -34.12
CA LEU A 316 4.34 -15.37 -33.55
C LEU A 316 5.48 -15.99 -34.39
N SER A 317 6.69 -15.43 -34.33
CA SER A 317 7.85 -16.06 -34.98
C SER A 317 8.25 -17.37 -34.31
N ASP A 318 8.95 -18.24 -35.04
CA ASP A 318 9.57 -19.43 -34.47
C ASP A 318 10.65 -19.09 -33.44
N GLY A 319 11.20 -17.87 -33.48
CA GLY A 319 12.12 -17.34 -32.49
C GLY A 319 11.48 -17.22 -31.11
N VAL A 320 10.34 -16.53 -31.07
CA VAL A 320 9.49 -16.41 -29.88
C VAL A 320 8.95 -17.77 -29.46
N LYS A 321 8.34 -18.54 -30.38
CA LYS A 321 7.75 -19.87 -30.08
C LYS A 321 8.75 -20.88 -29.48
N ARG A 322 10.05 -20.79 -29.81
CA ARG A 322 11.09 -21.63 -29.20
C ARG A 322 11.34 -21.31 -27.73
N ARG A 323 11.17 -20.05 -27.31
CA ARG A 323 11.48 -19.54 -25.96
C ARG A 323 10.26 -19.33 -25.07
N LEU A 324 9.08 -19.11 -25.63
CA LEU A 324 7.85 -18.82 -24.87
C LEU A 324 7.42 -20.04 -24.04
N VAL A 325 7.14 -19.77 -22.77
CA VAL A 325 6.52 -20.68 -21.81
C VAL A 325 5.35 -19.94 -21.12
N LEU A 326 4.30 -20.66 -20.77
CA LEU A 326 3.15 -20.10 -20.05
C LEU A 326 3.31 -20.34 -18.54
N GLU A 327 2.63 -19.55 -17.72
CA GLU A 327 2.59 -19.66 -16.26
C GLU A 327 1.15 -19.51 -15.75
N ASN A 328 0.78 -20.28 -14.72
CA ASN A 328 -0.48 -20.08 -14.00
C ASN A 328 -0.42 -18.84 -13.11
N ASP A 329 -1.48 -18.04 -13.13
CA ASP A 329 -1.58 -16.78 -12.39
C ASP A 329 -2.55 -16.88 -11.19
N ASP A 330 -2.57 -15.83 -10.37
CA ASP A 330 -3.27 -15.68 -9.10
C ASP A 330 -4.60 -14.88 -9.21
N VAL A 331 -5.00 -14.56 -10.46
CA VAL A 331 -6.21 -13.80 -10.78
C VAL A 331 -7.22 -14.63 -11.54
N SER A 332 -6.79 -15.33 -12.60
CA SER A 332 -7.67 -15.79 -13.67
C SER A 332 -7.45 -17.25 -14.10
N TRP A 333 -6.22 -17.77 -14.13
CA TRP A 333 -5.92 -19.01 -14.87
C TRP A 333 -5.22 -20.08 -14.03
N SER A 334 -5.99 -21.13 -13.70
CA SER A 334 -5.46 -22.29 -13.00
C SER A 334 -4.57 -23.17 -13.89
N VAL A 335 -3.70 -23.96 -13.25
CA VAL A 335 -2.90 -25.01 -13.92
C VAL A 335 -3.77 -25.98 -14.74
N HIS A 336 -5.01 -26.24 -14.30
CA HIS A 336 -5.91 -27.20 -14.94
C HIS A 336 -6.46 -26.67 -16.27
N GLU A 337 -6.62 -25.35 -16.39
CA GLU A 337 -7.10 -24.68 -17.60
C GLU A 337 -5.97 -24.40 -18.61
N LEU A 338 -4.76 -24.08 -18.12
CA LEU A 338 -3.60 -23.80 -18.98
C LEU A 338 -2.89 -25.06 -19.49
N LEU A 339 -2.80 -26.13 -18.68
CA LEU A 339 -2.07 -27.33 -19.07
C LEU A 339 -2.58 -27.98 -20.38
N PRO A 340 -3.90 -28.04 -20.67
CA PRO A 340 -4.40 -28.53 -21.97
C PRO A 340 -3.90 -27.71 -23.17
N ILE A 341 -3.92 -26.37 -23.13
CA ILE A 341 -3.44 -25.53 -24.23
C ILE A 341 -1.90 -25.56 -24.35
N CYS A 342 -1.19 -25.75 -23.23
CA CYS A 342 0.25 -26.03 -23.22
C CYS A 342 0.59 -27.41 -23.84
N GLU A 343 -0.22 -28.43 -23.57
CA GLU A 343 -0.11 -29.74 -24.19
C GLU A 343 -0.40 -29.67 -25.70
N GLU A 344 -1.43 -28.92 -26.12
CA GLU A 344 -1.85 -28.70 -27.51
C GLU A 344 -0.82 -27.91 -28.35
N LEU A 345 -0.51 -26.66 -27.97
CA LEU A 345 0.32 -25.74 -28.75
C LEU A 345 1.84 -25.99 -28.59
N ASN A 346 2.19 -27.07 -27.90
CA ASN A 346 3.54 -27.42 -27.47
C ASN A 346 4.24 -26.26 -26.74
N ILE A 347 3.59 -25.69 -25.73
CA ILE A 347 4.15 -24.65 -24.86
C ILE A 347 4.51 -25.29 -23.52
N PRO A 348 5.72 -25.11 -22.97
CA PRO A 348 6.04 -25.54 -21.62
C PRO A 348 5.23 -24.73 -20.58
N LEU A 349 4.72 -25.39 -19.55
CA LEU A 349 4.04 -24.74 -18.43
C LEU A 349 5.00 -24.60 -17.23
N VAL A 350 5.28 -23.37 -16.83
CA VAL A 350 5.83 -23.05 -15.51
C VAL A 350 4.71 -23.28 -14.49
N LEU A 351 4.97 -24.14 -13.52
CA LEU A 351 4.16 -24.18 -12.31
C LEU A 351 4.71 -23.12 -11.36
N ASP A 352 3.89 -22.14 -11.02
CA ASP A 352 4.04 -21.37 -9.79
C ASP A 352 3.15 -21.98 -8.70
N TYR A 353 3.74 -22.28 -7.54
CA TYR A 353 3.00 -22.88 -6.43
C TYR A 353 2.18 -21.87 -5.63
N HIS A 354 2.57 -20.61 -5.58
CA HIS A 354 1.86 -19.58 -4.82
C HIS A 354 0.56 -19.18 -5.51
N HIS A 355 0.64 -18.79 -6.79
CA HIS A 355 -0.47 -18.57 -7.70
C HIS A 355 -1.40 -19.78 -7.73
N HIS A 356 -0.85 -21.00 -7.77
CA HIS A 356 -1.67 -22.21 -7.69
C HIS A 356 -2.43 -22.36 -6.37
N ASN A 357 -1.83 -21.93 -5.25
CA ASN A 357 -2.48 -21.90 -3.94
C ASN A 357 -3.46 -20.71 -3.79
N ILE A 358 -3.74 -19.96 -4.86
CA ILE A 358 -4.74 -18.89 -4.93
C ILE A 358 -5.81 -19.26 -5.97
N VAL A 359 -5.40 -19.62 -7.19
CA VAL A 359 -6.28 -20.04 -8.29
C VAL A 359 -6.02 -21.52 -8.65
N PHE A 360 -6.95 -22.37 -8.23
CA PHE A 360 -6.95 -23.81 -8.49
C PHE A 360 -8.33 -24.30 -8.94
N ASP A 361 -8.38 -25.51 -9.48
CA ASP A 361 -9.61 -26.17 -9.88
C ASP A 361 -10.37 -26.65 -8.63
N ALA A 362 -11.67 -26.35 -8.53
CA ALA A 362 -12.48 -26.67 -7.36
C ALA A 362 -12.64 -28.18 -7.08
N SER A 363 -12.20 -29.06 -7.99
CA SER A 363 -12.14 -30.51 -7.78
C SER A 363 -10.91 -30.99 -6.98
N ILE A 364 -9.94 -30.11 -6.70
CA ILE A 364 -8.76 -30.40 -5.87
C ILE A 364 -8.68 -29.50 -4.63
N ARG A 365 -7.83 -29.87 -3.68
CA ARG A 365 -7.66 -29.13 -2.42
C ARG A 365 -6.61 -28.02 -2.55
N GLU A 366 -6.77 -26.97 -1.76
CA GLU A 366 -5.75 -25.95 -1.54
C GLU A 366 -4.43 -26.58 -1.05
N GLY A 367 -3.32 -26.25 -1.71
CA GLY A 367 -1.98 -26.67 -1.31
C GLY A 367 -1.25 -27.55 -2.32
N THR A 368 0.06 -27.69 -2.12
CA THR A 368 0.98 -28.31 -3.09
C THR A 368 0.91 -29.84 -3.20
N LEU A 369 -0.15 -30.51 -2.74
CA LEU A 369 -0.23 -31.99 -2.72
C LEU A 369 -0.93 -32.55 -3.97
N ASP A 370 -2.15 -32.09 -4.27
CA ASP A 370 -2.94 -32.67 -5.36
C ASP A 370 -2.33 -32.31 -6.73
N ILE A 371 -1.67 -31.16 -6.82
CA ILE A 371 -0.92 -30.72 -8.01
C ILE A 371 0.24 -31.64 -8.39
N MET A 372 0.76 -32.44 -7.45
CA MET A 372 1.81 -33.42 -7.72
C MET A 372 1.36 -34.46 -8.76
N GLY A 373 0.06 -34.74 -8.86
CA GLY A 373 -0.53 -35.62 -9.88
C GLY A 373 -0.38 -35.10 -11.31
N LEU A 374 -0.18 -33.79 -11.51
CA LEU A 374 0.03 -33.18 -12.83
C LEU A 374 1.51 -33.03 -13.21
N TYR A 375 2.46 -33.24 -12.29
CA TYR A 375 3.89 -33.05 -12.57
C TYR A 375 4.36 -33.83 -13.81
N ASP A 376 3.87 -35.05 -13.97
CA ASP A 376 4.23 -35.94 -15.06
C ASP A 376 3.73 -35.42 -16.43
N ARG A 377 2.65 -34.64 -16.46
CA ARG A 377 2.14 -33.93 -17.65
C ARG A 377 2.93 -32.64 -17.89
N ILE A 378 3.10 -31.84 -16.84
CA ILE A 378 3.86 -30.58 -16.87
C ILE A 378 5.28 -30.85 -17.39
N ALA A 379 6.01 -31.81 -16.81
CA ALA A 379 7.37 -32.17 -17.22
C ALA A 379 7.47 -32.57 -18.70
N LYS A 380 6.49 -33.30 -19.24
CA LYS A 380 6.44 -33.66 -20.67
C LYS A 380 6.38 -32.42 -21.56
N THR A 381 5.71 -31.34 -21.15
CA THR A 381 5.67 -30.08 -21.93
C THR A 381 7.08 -29.48 -22.12
N TRP A 382 7.94 -29.56 -21.10
CA TRP A 382 9.36 -29.14 -21.17
C TRP A 382 10.22 -30.11 -21.97
N THR A 383 10.08 -31.42 -21.71
CA THR A 383 10.86 -32.46 -22.39
C THR A 383 10.66 -32.43 -23.92
N ARG A 384 9.45 -32.16 -24.41
CA ARG A 384 9.15 -32.04 -25.85
C ARG A 384 9.93 -30.93 -26.58
N LYS A 385 10.41 -29.90 -25.88
CA LYS A 385 11.30 -28.85 -26.45
C LYS A 385 12.79 -29.05 -26.09
N ASN A 386 13.14 -30.09 -25.33
CA ASN A 386 14.47 -30.29 -24.75
C ASN A 386 14.97 -29.08 -23.93
N ILE A 387 14.07 -28.49 -23.14
CA ILE A 387 14.34 -27.37 -22.23
C ILE A 387 14.39 -27.94 -20.80
N LYS A 388 15.39 -27.57 -20.00
CA LYS A 388 15.42 -27.93 -18.57
C LYS A 388 14.22 -27.28 -17.88
N GLN A 389 13.39 -28.08 -17.23
CA GLN A 389 12.23 -27.58 -16.49
C GLN A 389 12.63 -26.54 -15.44
N LYS A 390 11.79 -25.52 -15.26
CA LYS A 390 11.81 -24.63 -14.09
C LYS A 390 10.43 -24.55 -13.45
N MET A 391 10.40 -24.08 -12.21
CA MET A 391 9.20 -23.74 -11.45
C MET A 391 9.42 -22.38 -10.76
N HIS A 392 8.35 -21.73 -10.34
CA HIS A 392 8.38 -20.53 -9.48
C HIS A 392 7.88 -20.90 -8.07
N TYR A 393 8.31 -20.14 -7.07
CA TYR A 393 7.90 -20.35 -5.69
C TYR A 393 7.96 -19.06 -4.86
N SER A 394 6.86 -18.78 -4.18
CA SER A 394 6.76 -17.82 -3.08
C SER A 394 5.79 -18.32 -2.01
N GLU A 395 5.63 -17.53 -0.95
CA GLU A 395 4.67 -17.75 0.14
C GLU A 395 3.93 -16.43 0.39
N PRO A 396 2.65 -16.45 0.81
CA PRO A 396 1.92 -15.22 1.17
C PRO A 396 2.55 -14.52 2.37
N VAL A 397 2.29 -13.21 2.52
CA VAL A 397 2.59 -12.47 3.76
C VAL A 397 1.96 -13.14 4.99
N ALA A 398 2.62 -13.03 6.14
CA ALA A 398 2.26 -13.80 7.34
C ALA A 398 0.87 -13.49 7.93
N ALA A 399 0.29 -12.33 7.58
CA ALA A 399 -1.04 -11.89 7.99
C ALA A 399 -2.11 -12.08 6.90
N ALA A 400 -1.82 -12.77 5.78
CA ALA A 400 -2.75 -12.90 4.66
C ALA A 400 -4.01 -13.71 5.01
N VAL A 401 -5.14 -13.02 5.18
CA VAL A 401 -6.46 -13.63 5.41
C VAL A 401 -7.32 -13.62 4.14
N THR A 402 -7.47 -12.46 3.50
CA THR A 402 -8.37 -12.30 2.33
C THR A 402 -7.76 -12.91 1.05
N PRO A 403 -8.58 -13.22 0.01
CA PRO A 403 -8.05 -13.61 -1.30
C PRO A 403 -7.09 -12.58 -1.92
N ARG A 404 -7.28 -11.27 -1.66
CA ARG A 404 -6.41 -10.19 -2.13
C ARG A 404 -5.06 -10.21 -1.40
N ASP A 405 -5.06 -10.30 -0.07
CA ASP A 405 -3.81 -10.35 0.71
C ASP A 405 -3.01 -11.64 0.47
N ARG A 406 -3.70 -12.72 0.10
CA ARG A 406 -3.07 -13.98 -0.29
C ARG A 406 -2.26 -13.89 -1.58
N ARG A 407 -2.46 -12.86 -2.43
CA ARG A 407 -1.59 -12.54 -3.58
C ARG A 407 -0.28 -11.86 -3.17
N LYS A 408 -0.21 -11.25 -1.97
CA LYS A 408 0.96 -10.48 -1.53
C LYS A 408 2.13 -11.42 -1.23
N HIS A 409 3.14 -11.39 -2.09
CA HIS A 409 4.38 -12.15 -1.92
C HIS A 409 5.12 -11.70 -0.64
N SER A 410 5.49 -12.67 0.19
CA SER A 410 6.31 -12.44 1.40
C SER A 410 7.71 -11.91 1.09
N ALA A 411 8.31 -11.23 2.07
CA ALA A 411 9.70 -10.79 1.98
C ALA A 411 10.67 -11.97 1.77
N ARG A 412 10.43 -13.08 2.46
CA ARG A 412 11.18 -14.34 2.37
C ARG A 412 10.30 -15.55 2.61
N VAL A 413 10.61 -16.61 1.87
CA VAL A 413 10.01 -17.93 2.00
C VAL A 413 10.67 -18.79 3.07
N LYS A 414 9.87 -19.62 3.74
CA LYS A 414 10.27 -20.41 4.93
C LYS A 414 10.58 -21.87 4.59
N THR A 415 10.06 -22.40 3.47
CA THR A 415 10.25 -23.80 3.07
C THR A 415 10.55 -24.00 1.58
N LEU A 416 10.71 -25.25 1.15
CA LEU A 416 10.84 -25.63 -0.27
C LEU A 416 9.58 -26.39 -0.71
N PRO A 417 9.08 -26.17 -1.94
CA PRO A 417 7.94 -26.92 -2.48
C PRO A 417 8.32 -28.38 -2.79
N PRO A 418 7.35 -29.29 -2.93
CA PRO A 418 7.59 -30.72 -3.11
C PRO A 418 7.94 -31.04 -4.57
N CYS A 419 9.04 -30.49 -5.08
CA CYS A 419 9.51 -30.61 -6.45
C CYS A 419 10.64 -31.66 -6.60
N ALA A 420 11.22 -31.78 -7.80
CA ALA A 420 12.38 -32.66 -8.02
C ALA A 420 13.65 -32.07 -7.35
N PRO A 421 14.51 -32.87 -6.69
CA PRO A 421 15.74 -32.36 -6.07
C PRO A 421 16.73 -31.68 -7.00
N ASP A 422 16.61 -31.86 -8.33
CA ASP A 422 17.43 -31.20 -9.36
C ASP A 422 16.67 -30.08 -10.12
N MET A 423 15.56 -29.56 -9.59
CA MET A 423 14.76 -28.50 -10.22
C MET A 423 15.49 -27.15 -10.27
N ASP A 424 15.30 -26.37 -11.35
CA ASP A 424 15.65 -24.95 -11.36
C ASP A 424 14.45 -24.16 -10.80
N LEU A 425 14.56 -23.64 -9.58
CA LEU A 425 13.48 -22.96 -8.86
C LEU A 425 13.77 -21.46 -8.76
N MET A 426 12.86 -20.64 -9.27
CA MET A 426 12.90 -19.19 -9.08
C MET A 426 12.18 -18.84 -7.78
N ILE A 427 12.80 -18.01 -6.94
CA ILE A 427 12.20 -17.52 -5.70
C ILE A 427 11.64 -16.12 -5.95
N GLU A 428 10.32 -16.03 -5.96
CA GLU A 428 9.55 -14.81 -6.25
C GLU A 428 9.26 -14.05 -4.93
N ALA A 429 10.28 -13.52 -4.27
CA ALA A 429 10.14 -12.88 -2.95
C ALA A 429 10.58 -11.41 -2.96
N LYS A 430 10.15 -10.59 -1.98
CA LYS A 430 10.52 -9.15 -1.96
C LYS A 430 12.03 -8.93 -1.81
N ASP A 431 12.71 -9.71 -0.97
CA ASP A 431 14.15 -9.53 -0.70
C ASP A 431 15.10 -10.20 -1.72
N LYS A 432 14.57 -10.64 -2.87
CA LYS A 432 15.32 -11.18 -4.02
C LYS A 432 16.36 -12.23 -3.60
N GLU A 433 17.67 -11.93 -3.54
CA GLU A 433 18.71 -12.90 -3.18
C GLU A 433 18.73 -13.28 -1.68
N GLN A 434 18.19 -12.46 -0.76
CA GLN A 434 18.19 -12.82 0.67
C GLN A 434 17.30 -14.02 0.95
N ALA A 435 16.16 -14.12 0.26
CA ALA A 435 15.25 -15.27 0.36
C ALA A 435 15.94 -16.57 -0.11
N VAL A 436 16.76 -16.48 -1.17
CA VAL A 436 17.61 -17.60 -1.62
C VAL A 436 18.65 -17.96 -0.54
N PHE A 437 19.34 -16.98 0.04
CA PHE A 437 20.29 -17.22 1.13
C PHE A 437 19.63 -17.79 2.40
N GLU A 438 18.41 -17.39 2.74
CA GLU A 438 17.69 -17.91 3.90
C GLU A 438 17.27 -19.38 3.69
N LEU A 439 16.79 -19.76 2.51
CA LEU A 439 16.57 -21.17 2.15
C LEU A 439 17.87 -21.98 2.18
N MET A 440 18.95 -21.46 1.57
CA MET A 440 20.25 -22.12 1.56
C MET A 440 20.75 -22.37 2.99
N ARG A 441 20.65 -21.36 3.88
CA ARG A 441 21.04 -21.44 5.29
C ARG A 441 20.17 -22.42 6.08
N THR A 442 18.85 -22.36 5.91
CA THR A 442 17.86 -23.16 6.64
C THR A 442 17.98 -24.66 6.34
N PHE A 443 18.08 -25.01 5.06
CA PHE A 443 18.17 -26.41 4.61
C PHE A 443 19.61 -26.90 4.36
N LYS A 444 20.62 -26.04 4.58
CA LYS A 444 22.05 -26.30 4.36
C LYS A 444 22.35 -26.78 2.93
N LEU A 445 21.75 -26.09 1.97
CA LEU A 445 21.85 -26.39 0.54
C LEU A 445 23.28 -26.12 0.03
N PRO A 446 23.76 -26.75 -1.06
CA PRO A 446 25.11 -26.57 -1.55
C PRO A 446 25.50 -25.09 -1.73
N GLY A 447 26.58 -24.65 -1.08
CA GLY A 447 27.04 -23.26 -1.09
C GLY A 447 26.49 -22.37 0.04
N TRP A 448 25.67 -22.89 0.97
CA TRP A 448 25.16 -22.12 2.12
C TRP A 448 26.24 -21.47 2.98
N ASP A 449 27.47 -21.98 2.90
CA ASP A 449 28.62 -21.54 3.67
C ASP A 449 29.41 -20.38 3.00
N LEU A 450 29.18 -20.13 1.70
CA LEU A 450 29.92 -19.14 0.90
C LEU A 450 29.60 -17.69 1.25
N PHE A 451 28.42 -17.43 1.84
CA PHE A 451 27.94 -16.10 2.22
C PHE A 451 27.92 -15.87 3.75
N ASN A 452 28.62 -16.72 4.53
CA ASN A 452 28.76 -16.53 5.99
C ASN A 452 29.48 -15.24 6.40
N ASP A 453 30.21 -14.59 5.49
CA ASP A 453 30.85 -13.28 5.71
C ASP A 453 30.04 -12.09 5.17
N ILE A 454 28.83 -12.34 4.65
CA ILE A 454 27.85 -11.29 4.31
C ILE A 454 26.95 -11.03 5.53
N VAL A 455 26.82 -9.76 5.92
CA VAL A 455 25.78 -9.30 6.85
C VAL A 455 24.44 -9.35 6.11
N PRO A 456 23.43 -10.12 6.58
CA PRO A 456 22.10 -10.14 5.95
C PRO A 456 21.56 -8.72 5.77
N TYR A 457 20.92 -8.44 4.64
CA TYR A 457 20.08 -7.25 4.54
C TYR A 457 18.88 -7.47 5.45
N GLU A 458 18.77 -6.67 6.50
CA GLU A 458 17.56 -6.57 7.32
C GLU A 458 16.74 -5.43 6.71
N ARG A 459 15.43 -5.65 6.55
CA ARG A 459 14.48 -4.60 6.17
C ARG A 459 14.10 -3.86 7.44
N ASP A 460 13.87 -2.56 7.32
CA ASP A 460 13.45 -1.74 8.45
C ASP A 460 12.00 -2.10 8.89
N ASP A 461 11.17 -2.58 7.94
CA ASP A 461 9.79 -3.04 8.15
C ASP A 461 9.60 -4.46 8.75
N GLU A 462 10.67 -5.21 9.09
CA GLU A 462 10.53 -6.54 9.72
C GLU A 462 10.52 -6.51 11.27
N PRO A 463 9.44 -6.99 11.95
CA PRO A 463 9.38 -7.00 13.40
C PRO A 463 10.37 -8.00 14.01
N LYS A 464 11.22 -7.49 14.91
CA LYS A 464 12.36 -8.19 15.51
C LYS A 464 11.88 -9.33 16.43
N LYS A 465 12.33 -10.57 16.16
CA LYS A 465 11.86 -11.81 16.84
C LYS A 465 12.19 -11.84 18.34
N GLU A 466 11.19 -11.59 19.17
CA GLU A 466 11.30 -11.61 20.64
C GLU A 466 11.70 -12.97 21.24
N THR A 467 12.33 -12.93 22.42
CA THR A 467 12.61 -14.13 23.24
C THR A 467 11.77 -14.13 24.52
N LYS A 468 10.76 -15.02 24.57
CA LYS A 468 9.69 -15.01 25.59
C LYS A 468 10.21 -15.14 27.03
N ARG A 469 9.72 -14.26 27.92
CA ARG A 469 9.70 -14.42 29.39
C ARG A 469 8.26 -14.46 29.92
N ALA A 470 8.06 -15.07 31.09
CA ALA A 470 6.73 -15.37 31.62
C ALA A 470 6.16 -14.26 32.51
N LYS A 471 4.83 -14.02 32.41
CA LYS A 471 4.08 -13.03 33.20
C LYS A 471 3.87 -13.46 34.67
N LYS A 472 3.57 -12.48 35.52
CA LYS A 472 2.89 -12.62 36.83
C LYS A 472 1.76 -11.58 36.92
N ALA A 473 0.84 -11.74 37.87
CA ALA A 473 -0.48 -11.08 37.84
C ALA A 473 -0.92 -10.50 39.21
N GLU A 474 -2.14 -9.92 39.22
CA GLU A 474 -2.92 -9.37 40.36
C GLU A 474 -2.54 -7.92 40.80
N LYS A 475 -3.45 -7.03 41.23
CA LYS A 475 -4.95 -7.06 41.32
C LYS A 475 -5.54 -5.63 41.43
N ASN A 476 -6.82 -5.46 41.08
CA ASN A 476 -7.61 -4.22 41.30
C ASN A 476 -8.24 -4.15 42.72
N ILE A 477 -8.72 -2.96 43.13
CA ILE A 477 -9.98 -2.68 43.90
C ILE A 477 -10.23 -1.14 43.97
N PRO A 478 -11.46 -0.64 43.68
CA PRO A 478 -11.94 0.75 43.91
C PRO A 478 -13.07 0.76 45.01
N PRO A 479 -14.04 1.71 45.12
CA PRO A 479 -14.21 3.10 44.65
C PRO A 479 -14.58 4.07 45.82
N ASP A 480 -15.24 5.22 45.52
CA ASP A 480 -16.38 5.92 46.20
C ASP A 480 -16.37 7.41 45.75
N GLU A 481 -17.41 8.03 45.16
CA GLU A 481 -18.73 8.49 45.69
C GLU A 481 -18.61 9.60 46.77
N ASP A 482 -19.40 10.70 46.82
CA ASP A 482 -20.71 11.11 46.23
C ASP A 482 -20.92 12.66 46.26
N GLY A 483 -21.93 13.19 45.53
CA GLY A 483 -22.66 14.45 45.80
C GLY A 483 -22.01 15.82 45.48
N GLY A 484 -22.76 16.91 45.22
CA GLY A 484 -24.22 17.06 45.01
C GLY A 484 -24.72 18.52 45.05
N THR A 485 -25.38 18.97 43.96
CA THR A 485 -26.40 20.07 43.80
C THR A 485 -26.39 21.36 44.68
N PHE A 486 -26.66 22.53 44.06
CA PHE A 486 -27.88 23.34 44.32
C PHE A 486 -28.10 24.45 43.25
N SER A 487 -29.23 25.16 43.30
CA SER A 487 -29.77 26.00 42.20
C SER A 487 -30.33 27.36 42.65
N SER A 488 -30.34 28.37 41.75
CA SER A 488 -31.27 29.52 41.85
C SER A 488 -31.60 30.19 40.50
N HIS A 489 -32.90 30.42 40.28
CA HIS A 489 -33.56 31.24 39.23
C HIS A 489 -33.07 32.73 39.18
N LEU A 490 -33.42 33.64 38.24
CA LEU A 490 -34.52 33.88 37.24
C LEU A 490 -33.93 34.88 36.17
N ALA A 491 -34.48 35.29 35.00
CA ALA A 491 -35.83 35.23 34.41
C ALA A 491 -35.86 35.44 32.86
N LEU A 492 -36.93 34.93 32.21
CA LEU A 492 -37.74 35.51 31.11
C LEU A 492 -37.11 36.38 29.98
N CYS A 493 -37.20 35.87 28.74
CA CYS A 493 -37.89 36.55 27.62
C CYS A 493 -38.43 35.50 26.61
N ALA A 494 -39.31 35.88 25.68
CA ALA A 494 -40.04 34.95 24.79
C ALA A 494 -40.55 35.64 23.50
N PRO A 495 -41.05 34.92 22.48
CA PRO A 495 -40.54 33.64 21.92
C PRO A 495 -40.37 33.67 20.39
N LEU A 496 -39.38 32.95 19.84
CA LEU A 496 -39.36 32.61 18.40
C LEU A 496 -40.31 31.43 18.15
N SER A 497 -41.42 31.65 17.44
CA SER A 497 -42.39 30.58 17.12
C SER A 497 -43.04 30.66 15.73
N LEU A 498 -42.45 31.43 14.79
CA LEU A 498 -43.03 31.65 13.45
C LEU A 498 -42.07 31.44 12.26
N ILE A 499 -40.79 31.12 12.50
CA ILE A 499 -39.77 30.95 11.44
C ILE A 499 -39.49 29.47 11.13
N ILE A 500 -39.53 28.60 12.14
CA ILE A 500 -39.16 27.17 12.04
C ILE A 500 -40.10 26.41 11.08
N THR A 501 -41.40 26.73 11.08
CA THR A 501 -42.42 26.00 10.32
C THR A 501 -42.24 26.07 8.80
N MET A 502 -41.79 27.20 8.24
CA MET A 502 -41.59 27.33 6.79
C MET A 502 -40.34 26.59 6.31
N SER A 503 -39.28 26.55 7.13
CA SER A 503 -38.03 25.81 6.83
C SER A 503 -38.25 24.29 6.78
N ALA A 504 -39.05 23.75 7.71
CA ALA A 504 -39.42 22.34 7.69
C ALA A 504 -40.18 21.96 6.40
N THR A 505 -41.20 22.74 6.03
CA THR A 505 -42.03 22.42 4.85
C THR A 505 -41.28 22.43 3.52
N ASP A 506 -40.26 23.29 3.36
CA ASP A 506 -39.43 23.32 2.14
C ASP A 506 -38.47 22.12 2.08
N PHE A 507 -37.80 21.80 3.20
CA PHE A 507 -36.89 20.66 3.30
C PHE A 507 -37.59 19.34 2.98
N ASP A 508 -38.74 19.08 3.61
CA ASP A 508 -39.58 17.91 3.37
C ASP A 508 -40.04 17.79 1.92
N SER A 509 -40.50 18.90 1.34
CA SER A 509 -41.01 18.94 -0.03
C SER A 509 -39.91 18.64 -1.04
N LYS A 510 -38.70 19.16 -0.81
CA LYS A 510 -37.51 18.85 -1.62
C LYS A 510 -37.07 17.41 -1.47
N THR A 511 -37.01 16.87 -0.25
CA THR A 511 -36.70 15.43 -0.01
C THR A 511 -37.71 14.52 -0.72
N LYS A 512 -39.01 14.84 -0.66
CA LYS A 512 -40.07 14.08 -1.34
C LYS A 512 -39.99 14.20 -2.86
N ALA A 513 -39.73 15.38 -3.40
CA ALA A 513 -39.53 15.59 -4.85
C ALA A 513 -38.28 14.87 -5.37
N PHE A 514 -37.18 14.90 -4.62
CA PHE A 514 -35.96 14.14 -4.91
C PHE A 514 -36.22 12.64 -4.92
N LEU A 515 -36.87 12.09 -3.89
CA LEU A 515 -37.13 10.64 -3.80
C LEU A 515 -38.07 10.17 -4.93
N GLN A 516 -39.05 10.99 -5.32
CA GLN A 516 -39.92 10.73 -6.47
C GLN A 516 -39.15 10.76 -7.81
N TRP A 517 -38.23 11.71 -7.97
CA TRP A 517 -37.34 11.79 -9.13
C TRP A 517 -36.40 10.59 -9.20
N PHE A 518 -35.75 10.23 -8.09
CA PHE A 518 -34.83 9.10 -7.99
C PHE A 518 -35.52 7.80 -8.37
N LYS A 519 -36.68 7.50 -7.76
CA LYS A 519 -37.51 6.31 -8.08
C LYS A 519 -38.10 6.31 -9.50
N ALA A 520 -37.94 7.39 -10.27
CA ALA A 520 -38.33 7.49 -11.67
C ALA A 520 -37.15 7.34 -12.64
N LEU A 521 -35.90 7.23 -12.15
CA LEU A 521 -34.73 6.96 -12.99
C LEU A 521 -34.75 5.50 -13.48
N PRO A 522 -34.61 5.24 -14.80
CA PRO A 522 -34.55 3.87 -15.33
C PRO A 522 -33.39 3.08 -14.71
N GLY A 523 -33.67 1.90 -14.16
CA GLY A 523 -32.67 1.06 -13.48
C GLY A 523 -32.38 1.42 -12.02
N SER A 524 -33.03 2.46 -11.46
CA SER A 524 -32.96 2.71 -10.02
C SER A 524 -33.73 1.66 -9.21
N THR A 525 -33.26 1.40 -8.00
CA THR A 525 -34.01 0.65 -6.98
C THR A 525 -33.95 1.40 -5.66
N PHE A 526 -34.94 1.20 -4.78
CA PHE A 526 -34.95 1.76 -3.44
C PHE A 526 -35.85 0.87 -2.56
N HIS A 527 -35.26 0.25 -1.55
CA HIS A 527 -35.89 -0.76 -0.72
C HIS A 527 -37.10 -0.18 0.05
N GLU A 528 -38.12 -1.01 0.29
CA GLU A 528 -39.37 -0.52 0.92
C GLU A 528 -39.27 -0.32 2.44
N HIS A 529 -38.27 -0.93 3.08
CA HIS A 529 -37.99 -0.76 4.51
C HIS A 529 -36.94 0.32 4.83
N ILE A 530 -36.69 1.28 3.94
CA ILE A 530 -35.83 2.45 4.24
C ILE A 530 -36.54 3.77 3.94
N GLU A 531 -36.19 4.83 4.66
CA GLU A 531 -36.62 6.21 4.34
C GLU A 531 -35.51 7.25 4.55
N ILE A 532 -35.65 8.42 3.91
CA ILE A 532 -34.74 9.56 4.12
C ILE A 532 -35.25 10.39 5.31
N ALA A 533 -34.46 10.46 6.37
CA ALA A 533 -34.77 11.18 7.61
C ALA A 533 -34.15 12.60 7.65
N ASP A 534 -34.67 13.44 8.54
CA ASP A 534 -34.13 14.77 8.86
C ASP A 534 -33.28 14.72 10.13
N PHE A 535 -31.97 14.90 9.99
CA PHE A 535 -31.01 14.87 11.09
C PHE A 535 -30.39 16.24 11.40
N ARG A 536 -30.96 17.33 10.87
CA ARG A 536 -30.50 18.70 11.15
C ARG A 536 -30.45 19.06 12.64
N GLN A 537 -31.20 18.37 13.51
CA GLN A 537 -31.14 18.57 14.96
C GLN A 537 -29.78 18.20 15.59
N ARG A 538 -28.98 17.35 14.93
CA ARG A 538 -27.59 17.00 15.29
C ARG A 538 -26.60 17.42 14.19
N ASN A 539 -26.96 18.44 13.40
CA ASN A 539 -26.21 18.96 12.26
C ASN A 539 -25.92 17.98 11.08
N ALA A 540 -26.40 16.74 11.13
CA ALA A 540 -26.14 15.70 10.12
C ALA A 540 -27.16 15.68 8.95
N GLY A 541 -27.59 16.87 8.50
CA GLY A 541 -28.35 17.07 7.26
C GLY A 541 -29.52 16.12 7.00
N ARG A 542 -29.39 15.32 5.93
CA ARG A 542 -30.24 14.16 5.61
C ARG A 542 -29.46 12.89 5.93
N GLY A 543 -30.17 11.82 6.26
CA GLY A 543 -29.62 10.47 6.38
C GLY A 543 -30.67 9.45 5.95
N ILE A 544 -30.31 8.16 5.94
CA ILE A 544 -31.26 7.07 5.64
C ILE A 544 -31.45 6.22 6.90
N VAL A 545 -32.69 5.84 7.22
CA VAL A 545 -33.01 4.97 8.37
C VAL A 545 -33.76 3.72 7.94
N ALA A 546 -33.58 2.64 8.69
CA ALA A 546 -34.32 1.39 8.52
C ALA A 546 -35.70 1.47 9.22
N LEU A 547 -36.78 1.18 8.48
CA LEU A 547 -38.16 1.15 8.99
C LEU A 547 -38.53 -0.17 9.67
N GLN A 548 -37.79 -1.24 9.37
CA GLN A 548 -37.90 -2.59 9.91
C GLN A 548 -36.49 -3.18 10.04
N ASP A 549 -36.35 -4.35 10.66
CA ASP A 549 -35.10 -5.10 10.62
C ASP A 549 -34.76 -5.49 9.16
N ILE A 550 -33.56 -5.11 8.71
CA ILE A 550 -33.03 -5.40 7.37
C ILE A 550 -31.89 -6.42 7.53
N PRO A 551 -31.95 -7.61 6.90
CA PRO A 551 -30.86 -8.58 6.92
C PRO A 551 -29.57 -8.08 6.26
N ALA A 552 -28.43 -8.67 6.64
CA ALA A 552 -27.18 -8.55 5.89
C ALA A 552 -27.36 -8.99 4.41
N GLU A 553 -26.50 -8.48 3.54
CA GLU A 553 -26.54 -8.64 2.06
C GLU A 553 -27.80 -8.10 1.37
N THR A 554 -28.69 -7.40 2.09
CA THR A 554 -29.86 -6.76 1.45
C THR A 554 -29.41 -5.56 0.62
N ALA A 555 -29.75 -5.56 -0.68
CA ALA A 555 -29.62 -4.39 -1.53
C ALA A 555 -30.61 -3.28 -1.10
N LEU A 556 -30.06 -2.17 -0.63
CA LEU A 556 -30.80 -1.03 -0.07
C LEU A 556 -31.29 -0.09 -1.18
N PHE A 557 -30.44 0.23 -2.16
CA PHE A 557 -30.80 0.97 -3.35
C PHE A 557 -29.74 0.83 -4.45
N THR A 558 -30.14 1.10 -5.69
CA THR A 558 -29.30 1.04 -6.89
C THR A 558 -29.36 2.37 -7.62
N VAL A 559 -28.19 2.89 -8.01
CA VAL A 559 -28.01 4.17 -8.72
C VAL A 559 -27.45 3.87 -10.12
N PRO A 560 -28.24 4.02 -11.20
CA PRO A 560 -27.74 3.77 -12.56
C PRO A 560 -26.69 4.82 -12.94
N ARG A 561 -25.61 4.41 -13.62
CA ARG A 561 -24.50 5.32 -14.00
C ARG A 561 -24.98 6.53 -14.82
N SER A 562 -26.02 6.36 -15.64
CA SER A 562 -26.66 7.44 -16.42
C SER A 562 -27.35 8.53 -15.57
N GLY A 563 -27.62 8.25 -14.29
CA GLY A 563 -28.17 9.17 -13.30
C GLY A 563 -27.12 9.95 -12.50
N ILE A 564 -25.85 9.52 -12.49
CA ILE A 564 -24.73 10.21 -11.83
C ILE A 564 -24.48 11.55 -12.53
N LEU A 565 -24.20 12.62 -11.77
CA LEU A 565 -23.81 13.93 -12.33
C LEU A 565 -22.28 14.01 -12.46
N SER A 566 -21.78 13.92 -13.70
CA SER A 566 -20.36 13.99 -14.03
C SER A 566 -20.13 14.78 -15.33
N SER A 567 -18.85 14.96 -15.70
CA SER A 567 -18.44 15.51 -16.99
C SER A 567 -18.86 14.65 -18.19
N GLU A 568 -19.22 13.39 -17.98
CA GLU A 568 -19.60 12.43 -19.03
C GLU A 568 -21.11 12.41 -19.30
N THR A 569 -21.90 12.58 -18.25
CA THR A 569 -23.37 12.46 -18.29
C THR A 569 -24.09 13.78 -18.56
N SER A 570 -23.36 14.90 -18.50
CA SER A 570 -23.87 16.26 -18.72
C SER A 570 -23.69 16.71 -20.17
N GLU A 571 -24.77 17.23 -20.74
CA GLU A 571 -24.82 17.79 -22.11
C GLU A 571 -23.99 19.07 -22.31
N LEU A 572 -23.16 19.46 -21.32
CA LEU A 572 -22.15 20.50 -21.50
C LEU A 572 -20.98 20.01 -22.35
N LYS A 573 -20.70 18.70 -22.36
CA LYS A 573 -19.60 18.07 -23.11
C LYS A 573 -19.69 18.32 -24.62
N GLU A 574 -20.89 18.29 -25.16
CA GLU A 574 -21.20 18.56 -26.57
C GLU A 574 -21.38 20.05 -26.88
N LYS A 575 -21.62 20.89 -25.87
CA LYS A 575 -21.88 22.34 -26.03
C LYS A 575 -20.64 23.22 -25.85
N LEU A 576 -19.67 22.78 -25.05
CA LEU A 576 -18.34 23.37 -24.91
C LEU A 576 -17.24 22.30 -25.13
N PRO A 577 -17.19 21.63 -26.30
CA PRO A 577 -16.23 20.55 -26.52
C PRO A 577 -14.78 21.02 -26.30
N ASP A 578 -14.43 22.24 -26.68
CA ASP A 578 -13.11 22.87 -26.49
C ASP A 578 -12.72 23.09 -25.01
N MET A 579 -13.62 22.83 -24.06
CA MET A 579 -13.31 22.78 -22.62
C MET A 579 -12.88 21.37 -22.18
N PHE A 580 -13.48 20.33 -22.76
CA PHE A 580 -13.19 18.92 -22.45
C PHE A 580 -12.13 18.32 -23.40
N LEU A 581 -11.87 18.98 -24.53
CA LEU A 581 -10.78 18.74 -25.47
C LEU A 581 -9.76 19.87 -25.28
N GLY A 582 -8.65 19.60 -24.62
CA GLY A 582 -7.67 20.63 -24.23
C GLY A 582 -7.17 21.46 -25.42
N GLN A 583 -7.22 22.80 -25.30
CA GLN A 583 -7.02 23.71 -26.42
C GLN A 583 -5.56 23.78 -26.93
N ASP A 584 -5.36 23.43 -28.21
CA ASP A 584 -4.10 23.56 -28.97
C ASP A 584 -3.66 25.03 -29.27
N THR A 585 -3.99 25.99 -28.40
CA THR A 585 -3.81 27.44 -28.66
C THR A 585 -3.10 28.22 -27.55
N ALA A 586 -2.50 27.54 -26.56
CA ALA A 586 -1.55 28.16 -25.62
C ALA A 586 -0.10 27.89 -26.04
N MET A 587 0.71 28.94 -26.13
CA MET A 587 2.18 28.85 -26.25
C MET A 587 2.84 28.83 -24.87
N GLU A 588 4.12 28.42 -24.84
CA GLU A 588 5.01 28.32 -23.66
C GLU A 588 4.66 27.09 -22.78
N VAL A 589 5.58 26.11 -22.64
CA VAL A 589 6.82 26.05 -21.85
C VAL A 589 6.53 25.90 -20.35
N ASP A 590 6.98 24.76 -19.80
CA ASP A 590 6.85 24.27 -18.42
C ASP A 590 5.41 24.15 -17.85
N GLY A 591 5.01 22.90 -17.56
CA GLY A 591 3.69 22.56 -17.02
C GLY A 591 2.65 22.21 -18.10
N LYS A 592 1.91 21.11 -17.92
CA LYS A 592 0.80 20.76 -18.82
C LYS A 592 -0.47 21.51 -18.40
N PRO A 593 -1.22 22.15 -19.31
CA PRO A 593 -2.60 22.54 -19.06
C PRO A 593 -3.52 21.32 -19.22
N GLN A 594 -3.36 20.31 -18.35
CA GLN A 594 -4.41 19.32 -18.13
C GLN A 594 -5.58 20.05 -17.45
N GLN A 595 -6.80 19.93 -17.99
CA GLN A 595 -7.97 20.45 -17.29
C GLN A 595 -8.07 19.70 -15.95
N ASP A 596 -8.07 20.46 -14.87
CA ASP A 596 -8.25 19.94 -13.52
C ASP A 596 -9.68 19.35 -13.43
N PRO A 597 -9.84 18.03 -13.18
CA PRO A 597 -11.15 17.39 -13.14
C PRO A 597 -12.09 18.04 -12.10
N TRP A 598 -11.53 18.61 -11.04
CA TRP A 598 -12.25 19.35 -10.00
C TRP A 598 -12.85 20.64 -10.57
N SER A 599 -12.05 21.48 -11.24
CA SER A 599 -12.55 22.67 -11.96
C SER A 599 -13.60 22.32 -13.03
N THR A 600 -13.42 21.20 -13.74
CA THR A 600 -14.35 20.73 -14.77
C THR A 600 -15.72 20.37 -14.15
N LEU A 601 -15.71 19.61 -13.05
CA LEU A 601 -16.94 19.19 -12.36
C LEU A 601 -17.65 20.39 -11.70
N ILE A 602 -16.93 21.37 -11.16
CA ILE A 602 -17.52 22.63 -10.68
C ILE A 602 -18.29 23.34 -11.80
N ILE A 603 -17.68 23.49 -12.99
CA ILE A 603 -18.33 24.15 -14.13
C ILE A 603 -19.59 23.37 -14.57
N VAL A 604 -19.55 22.04 -14.56
CA VAL A 604 -20.71 21.17 -14.84
C VAL A 604 -21.83 21.35 -13.79
N MET A 605 -21.49 21.41 -12.49
CA MET A 605 -22.48 21.67 -11.44
C MET A 605 -23.07 23.08 -11.52
N MET A 606 -22.26 24.09 -11.85
CA MET A 606 -22.73 25.46 -12.09
C MET A 606 -23.65 25.52 -13.32
N TYR A 607 -23.35 24.77 -14.39
CA TYR A 607 -24.17 24.68 -15.60
C TYR A 607 -25.57 24.11 -15.31
N GLU A 608 -25.63 22.95 -14.66
CA GLU A 608 -26.90 22.32 -14.30
C GLU A 608 -27.68 23.13 -13.24
N TYR A 609 -26.99 23.85 -12.35
CA TYR A 609 -27.62 24.83 -11.46
C TYR A 609 -28.27 25.98 -12.23
N PHE A 610 -27.56 26.60 -13.18
CA PHE A 610 -28.06 27.74 -13.97
C PHE A 610 -29.17 27.35 -14.97
N LYS A 611 -29.19 26.11 -15.46
CA LYS A 611 -30.34 25.55 -16.21
C LYS A 611 -31.63 25.48 -15.38
N GLY A 612 -31.53 25.45 -14.05
CA GLY A 612 -32.69 25.44 -13.18
C GLY A 612 -33.66 24.30 -13.52
N ARG A 613 -34.90 24.63 -13.92
CA ARG A 613 -35.93 23.62 -14.24
C ARG A 613 -35.65 22.78 -15.50
N GLU A 614 -34.68 23.18 -16.33
CA GLU A 614 -34.26 22.43 -17.53
C GLU A 614 -33.14 21.43 -17.22
N SER A 615 -32.62 21.38 -15.99
CA SER A 615 -31.70 20.33 -15.56
C SER A 615 -32.44 19.03 -15.25
N LYS A 616 -31.99 17.91 -15.84
CA LYS A 616 -32.46 16.57 -15.47
C LYS A 616 -32.12 16.19 -14.02
N TRP A 617 -31.19 16.91 -13.38
CA TRP A 617 -30.81 16.74 -11.96
C TRP A 617 -31.39 17.82 -11.03
N LYS A 618 -32.33 18.66 -11.48
CA LYS A 618 -32.85 19.74 -10.62
C LYS A 618 -33.35 19.28 -9.24
N PRO A 619 -34.08 18.15 -9.09
CA PRO A 619 -34.50 17.66 -7.78
C PRO A 619 -33.34 17.22 -6.88
N TYR A 620 -32.22 16.79 -7.47
CA TYR A 620 -30.99 16.45 -6.76
C TYR A 620 -30.22 17.71 -6.31
N ILE A 621 -30.05 18.68 -7.21
CA ILE A 621 -29.42 19.98 -6.89
C ILE A 621 -30.20 20.77 -5.83
N ASP A 622 -31.51 20.52 -5.69
CA ASP A 622 -32.37 21.08 -4.64
C ASP A 622 -32.20 20.43 -3.26
N VAL A 623 -31.60 19.23 -3.14
CA VAL A 623 -31.30 18.59 -1.85
C VAL A 623 -29.85 18.72 -1.40
N LEU A 624 -28.91 19.01 -2.31
CA LEU A 624 -27.50 19.29 -2.00
C LEU A 624 -27.34 20.53 -1.07
N PRO A 625 -26.34 20.57 -0.16
CA PRO A 625 -26.19 21.64 0.83
C PRO A 625 -26.11 23.04 0.23
N ALA A 626 -26.67 24.04 0.92
CA ALA A 626 -26.58 25.46 0.56
C ALA A 626 -25.45 26.21 1.29
N SER A 627 -24.95 25.63 2.38
CA SER A 627 -23.89 26.11 3.26
C SER A 627 -23.14 24.90 3.83
N PHE A 628 -21.92 25.11 4.31
CA PHE A 628 -21.05 24.07 4.86
C PHE A 628 -20.40 24.56 6.15
N GLU A 629 -20.07 23.62 7.03
CA GLU A 629 -19.29 23.86 8.24
C GLU A 629 -17.80 23.50 8.07
N THR A 630 -17.35 23.22 6.85
CA THR A 630 -15.93 23.05 6.53
C THR A 630 -15.15 24.36 6.76
N PRO A 631 -13.86 24.28 7.19
CA PRO A 631 -12.97 25.44 7.39
C PRO A 631 -12.88 26.43 6.23
N MET A 632 -13.21 26.02 5.00
CA MET A 632 -13.32 26.89 3.82
C MET A 632 -14.26 28.09 4.02
N PHE A 633 -15.30 27.93 4.85
CA PHE A 633 -16.31 28.97 5.15
C PHE A 633 -16.15 29.59 6.54
N TRP A 634 -15.02 29.36 7.20
CA TRP A 634 -14.72 29.93 8.51
C TRP A 634 -14.10 31.33 8.34
N SER A 635 -14.30 32.17 9.34
CA SER A 635 -13.58 33.43 9.52
C SER A 635 -12.20 33.19 10.15
N ASP A 636 -11.27 34.13 10.00
CA ASP A 636 -9.91 33.99 10.54
C ASP A 636 -9.92 33.73 12.06
N ALA A 637 -10.84 34.37 12.79
CA ALA A 637 -11.02 34.17 14.23
C ALA A 637 -11.58 32.78 14.62
N GLU A 638 -12.25 32.08 13.71
CA GLU A 638 -12.65 30.68 13.90
C GLU A 638 -11.51 29.73 13.51
N LEU A 639 -10.76 30.04 12.44
CA LEU A 639 -9.54 29.32 12.04
C LEU A 639 -8.43 29.43 13.09
N ASP A 640 -8.38 30.52 13.84
CA ASP A 640 -7.45 30.73 14.96
C ASP A 640 -7.81 29.92 16.22
N GLU A 641 -8.93 29.19 16.26
CA GLU A 641 -9.15 28.15 17.29
C GLU A 641 -8.42 26.83 16.93
N LEU A 642 -7.84 26.73 15.72
CA LEU A 642 -7.03 25.61 15.18
C LEU A 642 -5.56 26.00 14.96
N GLN A 643 -5.05 27.07 15.57
CA GLN A 643 -3.74 27.69 15.23
C GLN A 643 -2.51 26.78 15.33
N ALA A 644 -2.54 25.76 16.19
CA ALA A 644 -1.46 24.79 16.38
C ALA A 644 -1.69 23.47 15.62
N SER A 645 -2.83 23.32 14.94
CA SER A 645 -3.16 22.18 14.09
C SER A 645 -2.71 22.43 12.65
N ALA A 646 -2.09 21.44 12.01
CA ALA A 646 -1.80 21.46 10.58
C ALA A 646 -3.06 21.64 9.72
N THR A 647 -4.26 21.40 10.28
CA THR A 647 -5.55 21.71 9.64
C THR A 647 -5.63 23.16 9.16
N ARG A 648 -5.11 24.14 9.92
CA ARG A 648 -5.26 25.58 9.60
C ARG A 648 -4.50 25.99 8.35
N SER A 649 -3.32 25.43 8.08
CA SER A 649 -2.56 25.71 6.85
C SER A 649 -3.14 24.96 5.64
N LYS A 650 -3.68 23.76 5.86
CA LYS A 650 -4.22 22.89 4.80
C LYS A 650 -5.59 23.30 4.22
N VAL A 651 -6.22 24.39 4.71
CA VAL A 651 -7.54 24.86 4.22
C VAL A 651 -7.51 25.30 2.74
N GLY A 652 -6.38 25.82 2.25
CA GLY A 652 -6.15 26.07 0.81
C GLY A 652 -7.02 27.16 0.14
N LYS A 653 -7.78 27.95 0.91
CA LYS A 653 -8.80 28.90 0.41
C LYS A 653 -8.30 29.87 -0.67
N GLU A 654 -7.16 30.53 -0.45
CA GLU A 654 -6.58 31.48 -1.41
C GLU A 654 -6.25 30.81 -2.77
N SER A 655 -5.82 29.54 -2.75
CA SER A 655 -5.54 28.75 -3.95
C SER A 655 -6.82 28.40 -4.70
N ALA A 656 -7.90 28.06 -3.98
CA ALA A 656 -9.21 27.81 -4.56
C ALA A 656 -9.82 29.09 -5.16
N GLU A 657 -9.80 30.21 -4.44
CA GLU A 657 -10.23 31.53 -4.95
C GLU A 657 -9.48 31.92 -6.23
N LYS A 658 -8.14 31.78 -6.23
CA LYS A 658 -7.32 32.01 -7.42
C LYS A 658 -7.74 31.10 -8.58
N MET A 659 -7.92 29.79 -8.34
CA MET A 659 -8.35 28.85 -9.39
C MET A 659 -9.73 29.23 -9.96
N PHE A 660 -10.66 29.69 -9.12
CA PHE A 660 -11.98 30.14 -9.55
C PHE A 660 -11.90 31.41 -10.42
N HIS A 661 -11.04 32.37 -10.07
CA HIS A 661 -10.78 33.57 -10.89
C HIS A 661 -10.04 33.27 -12.20
N ASP A 662 -9.01 32.42 -12.17
CA ASP A 662 -8.14 32.15 -13.32
C ASP A 662 -8.79 31.17 -14.34
N LYS A 663 -9.59 30.20 -13.88
CA LYS A 663 -10.15 29.12 -14.73
C LYS A 663 -11.67 29.16 -14.89
N ILE A 664 -12.43 29.31 -13.79
CA ILE A 664 -13.89 29.07 -13.80
C ILE A 664 -14.67 30.30 -14.25
N LEU A 665 -14.39 31.46 -13.67
CA LEU A 665 -15.06 32.72 -13.96
C LEU A 665 -14.98 33.12 -15.45
N PRO A 666 -13.83 32.99 -16.16
CA PRO A 666 -13.74 33.32 -17.59
C PRO A 666 -14.67 32.44 -18.45
N VAL A 667 -14.75 31.13 -18.16
CA VAL A 667 -15.60 30.20 -18.90
C VAL A 667 -17.08 30.55 -18.75
N VAL A 668 -17.54 30.80 -17.52
CA VAL A 668 -18.95 31.15 -17.24
C VAL A 668 -19.33 32.50 -17.88
N ARG A 669 -18.43 33.49 -17.82
CA ARG A 669 -18.66 34.83 -18.40
C ARG A 669 -18.67 34.82 -19.93
N ALA A 670 -17.71 34.14 -20.56
CA ALA A 670 -17.65 34.01 -22.02
C ALA A 670 -18.90 33.29 -22.56
N ASN A 671 -19.34 32.22 -21.89
CA ASN A 671 -20.39 31.32 -22.36
C ASN A 671 -21.74 31.56 -21.69
N HIS A 672 -22.03 32.78 -21.23
CA HIS A 672 -23.27 33.16 -20.51
C HIS A 672 -24.59 32.73 -21.18
N HIS A 673 -24.59 32.48 -22.49
CA HIS A 673 -25.75 31.96 -23.23
C HIS A 673 -26.06 30.48 -22.92
N LEU A 674 -25.08 29.73 -22.42
CA LEU A 674 -25.20 28.38 -21.87
C LEU A 674 -25.45 28.36 -20.35
N PHE A 675 -25.21 29.47 -19.65
CA PHE A 675 -25.46 29.60 -18.21
C PHE A 675 -26.60 30.61 -17.96
N PRO A 676 -27.88 30.23 -18.10
CA PRO A 676 -29.01 31.15 -17.94
C PRO A 676 -28.97 31.91 -16.62
N THR A 677 -29.32 33.19 -16.64
CA THR A 677 -29.28 34.12 -15.48
C THR A 677 -27.90 34.40 -14.85
N SER A 678 -26.80 33.75 -15.27
CA SER A 678 -25.44 34.06 -14.76
C SER A 678 -25.03 35.53 -14.89
N GLN A 679 -25.58 36.25 -15.87
CA GLN A 679 -25.41 37.70 -16.04
C GLN A 679 -25.97 38.56 -14.88
N THR A 680 -26.88 38.03 -14.06
CA THR A 680 -27.44 38.76 -12.89
C THR A 680 -26.65 38.55 -11.61
N TYR A 681 -25.63 37.70 -11.63
CA TYR A 681 -24.72 37.44 -10.51
C TYR A 681 -23.49 38.33 -10.66
N SER A 682 -23.02 38.95 -9.57
CA SER A 682 -21.70 39.59 -9.57
C SER A 682 -20.58 38.54 -9.69
N ASP A 683 -19.34 38.96 -9.94
CA ASP A 683 -18.21 38.02 -9.95
C ASP A 683 -18.07 37.36 -8.58
N ASP A 684 -18.14 38.12 -7.49
CA ASP A 684 -18.17 37.62 -6.11
C ASP A 684 -19.26 36.55 -5.89
N ASP A 685 -20.45 36.70 -6.50
CA ASP A 685 -21.54 35.73 -6.35
C ASP A 685 -21.31 34.45 -7.18
N LEU A 686 -20.60 34.54 -8.31
CA LEU A 686 -20.13 33.37 -9.03
C LEU A 686 -18.98 32.66 -8.28
N ILE A 687 -18.09 33.40 -7.63
CA ILE A 687 -17.03 32.85 -6.78
C ILE A 687 -17.64 32.13 -5.57
N LYS A 688 -18.61 32.74 -4.86
CA LYS A 688 -19.38 32.07 -3.79
C LYS A 688 -20.08 30.79 -4.28
N LEU A 689 -20.63 30.80 -5.50
CA LEU A 689 -21.23 29.62 -6.11
C LEU A 689 -20.18 28.54 -6.44
N ALA A 690 -19.00 28.92 -6.91
CA ALA A 690 -17.87 28.00 -7.14
C ALA A 690 -17.36 27.38 -5.82
N HIS A 691 -17.22 28.17 -4.74
CA HIS A 691 -16.94 27.63 -3.39
C HIS A 691 -17.99 26.61 -2.95
N ARG A 692 -19.29 26.91 -3.16
CA ARG A 692 -20.38 25.97 -2.84
C ARG A 692 -20.22 24.67 -3.63
N MET A 693 -20.02 24.73 -4.94
CA MET A 693 -19.89 23.52 -5.77
C MET A 693 -18.63 22.73 -5.45
N GLY A 694 -17.47 23.37 -5.34
CA GLY A 694 -16.21 22.71 -4.95
C GLY A 694 -16.29 22.04 -3.57
N SER A 695 -16.94 22.70 -2.60
CA SER A 695 -17.17 22.10 -1.28
C SER A 695 -18.19 20.96 -1.33
N THR A 696 -19.20 21.04 -2.21
CA THR A 696 -20.08 19.89 -2.48
C THR A 696 -19.29 18.71 -3.01
N ILE A 697 -18.39 18.94 -3.97
CA ILE A 697 -17.53 17.89 -4.53
C ILE A 697 -16.63 17.30 -3.44
N MET A 698 -15.98 18.14 -2.62
CA MET A 698 -15.10 17.69 -1.53
C MET A 698 -15.80 16.76 -0.52
N SER A 699 -17.09 16.99 -0.24
CA SER A 699 -17.82 16.25 0.80
C SER A 699 -18.79 15.17 0.27
N TYR A 700 -19.11 15.16 -1.03
CA TYR A 700 -20.18 14.31 -1.61
C TYR A 700 -19.86 13.68 -2.98
N ALA A 701 -18.69 13.95 -3.59
CA ALA A 701 -18.30 13.26 -4.83
C ALA A 701 -17.78 11.85 -4.54
N PHE A 702 -17.93 10.97 -5.53
CA PHE A 702 -17.30 9.67 -5.59
C PHE A 702 -16.28 9.68 -6.73
N ASP A 703 -15.11 9.10 -6.49
CA ASP A 703 -14.13 8.76 -7.52
C ASP A 703 -14.57 7.46 -8.22
N PHE A 704 -14.79 7.50 -9.54
CA PHE A 704 -14.82 6.29 -10.35
C PHE A 704 -13.45 6.10 -10.96
N GLN A 705 -12.69 5.18 -10.38
CA GLN A 705 -11.64 4.48 -11.12
C GLN A 705 -12.31 3.78 -12.31
N ASN A 706 -11.60 3.64 -13.44
CA ASN A 706 -12.08 2.75 -14.47
C ASN A 706 -11.92 1.32 -13.93
N GLU A 707 -12.85 0.41 -14.21
CA GLU A 707 -12.68 -0.99 -13.76
C GLU A 707 -11.51 -1.70 -14.50
N ASP A 708 -11.00 -1.09 -15.58
CA ASP A 708 -9.70 -1.36 -16.23
C ASP A 708 -8.48 -1.03 -15.33
N ASP A 709 -8.63 -0.13 -14.34
CA ASP A 709 -7.56 0.39 -13.46
C ASP A 709 -7.57 -0.25 -12.05
N GLU A 710 -8.68 -0.80 -11.56
CA GLU A 710 -8.75 -1.38 -10.19
C GLU A 710 -8.01 -2.74 -10.04
N ASP A 711 -7.67 -3.41 -11.14
CA ASP A 711 -6.71 -4.52 -11.16
C ASP A 711 -5.24 -4.02 -11.02
N GLU A 712 -4.96 -2.71 -11.15
CA GLU A 712 -3.61 -2.14 -11.02
C GLU A 712 -3.26 -1.76 -9.57
N ASN A 713 -2.96 -2.75 -8.71
CA ASN A 713 -1.85 -2.66 -7.73
C ASN A 713 -1.62 -3.95 -6.93
N GLU A 714 -0.52 -4.66 -7.23
CA GLU A 714 0.61 -4.90 -6.29
C GLU A 714 1.69 -5.80 -6.95
N SER A 715 2.52 -5.22 -7.82
CA SER A 715 3.83 -5.79 -8.15
C SER A 715 4.93 -4.73 -7.99
N GLU A 716 6.12 -5.13 -7.53
CA GLU A 716 7.15 -4.20 -7.02
C GLU A 716 7.96 -3.50 -8.14
N GLU A 717 7.27 -2.68 -8.94
CA GLU A 717 7.88 -1.67 -9.81
C GLU A 717 7.59 -0.27 -9.27
N TRP A 718 8.48 0.69 -9.50
CA TRP A 718 8.30 2.07 -9.03
C TRP A 718 7.30 2.79 -9.94
N VAL A 719 6.02 2.61 -9.64
CA VAL A 719 4.92 3.34 -10.27
C VAL A 719 5.15 4.83 -10.05
N GLU A 720 5.50 5.53 -11.13
CA GLU A 720 5.47 7.00 -11.15
C GLU A 720 4.04 7.45 -10.85
N GLU A 721 3.85 8.58 -10.17
CA GLU A 721 2.54 9.24 -10.03
C GLU A 721 2.01 9.68 -11.40
N ARG A 722 1.46 8.71 -12.13
CA ARG A 722 0.41 8.94 -13.10
C ARG A 722 -0.84 9.10 -12.27
N GLU A 723 -1.38 10.31 -12.25
CA GLU A 723 -2.78 10.52 -11.95
C GLU A 723 -3.58 9.54 -12.83
N ALA A 724 -4.12 8.48 -12.23
CA ALA A 724 -5.03 7.58 -12.91
C ALA A 724 -6.23 8.40 -13.40
N LYS A 725 -6.92 7.95 -14.45
CA LYS A 725 -8.10 8.65 -14.97
C LYS A 725 -9.32 8.37 -14.10
N SER A 726 -9.23 8.70 -12.81
CA SER A 726 -10.41 8.82 -11.96
C SER A 726 -11.34 9.86 -12.61
N THR A 727 -12.58 9.45 -12.83
CA THR A 727 -13.66 10.36 -13.17
C THR A 727 -14.45 10.62 -11.89
N MET A 728 -14.32 11.81 -11.32
CA MET A 728 -15.18 12.21 -10.20
C MET A 728 -16.61 12.47 -10.70
N GLY A 729 -17.59 12.08 -9.90
CA GLY A 729 -18.99 12.46 -10.10
C GLY A 729 -19.82 12.41 -8.84
N MET A 730 -20.93 13.14 -8.86
CA MET A 730 -21.87 13.22 -7.75
C MET A 730 -22.90 12.09 -7.90
N VAL A 731 -22.97 11.16 -6.95
CA VAL A 731 -23.82 9.96 -6.99
C VAL A 731 -25.10 10.17 -6.18
N PRO A 732 -26.25 10.45 -6.81
CA PRO A 732 -27.48 10.74 -6.07
C PRO A 732 -27.92 9.54 -5.23
N MET A 733 -28.34 9.80 -3.99
CA MET A 733 -28.79 8.82 -2.98
C MET A 733 -27.65 8.13 -2.23
N ALA A 734 -26.56 7.73 -2.90
CA ALA A 734 -25.37 7.24 -2.19
C ALA A 734 -24.77 8.35 -1.32
N ASP A 735 -24.81 9.58 -1.82
CA ASP A 735 -24.41 10.82 -1.14
C ASP A 735 -25.40 11.33 -0.06
N ILE A 736 -26.48 10.59 0.21
CA ILE A 736 -27.43 10.89 1.30
C ILE A 736 -27.17 10.01 2.53
N LEU A 737 -26.28 9.01 2.43
CA LEU A 737 -25.78 8.28 3.59
C LEU A 737 -24.83 9.18 4.38
N ASN A 738 -25.08 9.34 5.68
CA ASN A 738 -24.06 9.83 6.60
C ASN A 738 -22.94 8.77 6.75
N ALA A 739 -21.79 9.17 7.27
CA ALA A 739 -20.68 8.26 7.56
C ALA A 739 -20.15 8.42 8.98
N ASP A 740 -19.58 7.34 9.51
CA ASP A 740 -18.92 7.28 10.82
C ASP A 740 -17.90 6.13 10.78
N ALA A 741 -17.04 6.01 11.79
CA ALA A 741 -15.99 4.99 11.81
C ALA A 741 -16.56 3.57 12.03
N GLU A 742 -17.77 3.47 12.56
CA GLU A 742 -18.62 2.28 12.41
C GLU A 742 -19.68 2.55 11.35
N TYR A 743 -19.74 1.67 10.36
CA TYR A 743 -20.68 1.74 9.25
C TYR A 743 -21.48 0.45 9.17
N ASN A 744 -22.57 0.42 8.42
CA ASN A 744 -23.40 -0.79 8.27
C ASN A 744 -23.89 -1.03 6.83
N ALA A 745 -23.47 -0.19 5.89
CA ALA A 745 -23.68 -0.37 4.46
C ALA A 745 -22.37 -0.15 3.67
N HIS A 746 -22.32 -0.74 2.47
CA HIS A 746 -21.20 -0.65 1.54
C HIS A 746 -21.69 -0.31 0.13
N VAL A 747 -20.92 0.48 -0.63
CA VAL A 747 -21.22 0.90 -1.99
C VAL A 747 -20.48 0.00 -2.98
N ASN A 748 -21.21 -0.91 -3.61
CA ASN A 748 -20.68 -1.80 -4.64
C ASN A 748 -20.71 -1.10 -6.00
N TYR A 749 -19.58 -1.11 -6.71
CA TYR A 749 -19.46 -0.63 -8.08
C TYR A 749 -19.76 -1.74 -9.09
N GLY A 750 -20.03 -1.37 -10.34
CA GLY A 750 -20.23 -2.30 -11.46
C GLY A 750 -20.63 -1.59 -12.75
N ASP A 751 -20.60 -2.33 -13.86
CA ASP A 751 -20.77 -1.84 -15.25
C ASP A 751 -21.86 -0.75 -15.42
N ASP A 752 -23.13 -1.10 -15.15
CA ASP A 752 -24.29 -0.25 -15.44
C ASP A 752 -24.73 0.64 -14.27
N ALA A 753 -24.42 0.26 -13.02
CA ALA A 753 -24.98 0.88 -11.82
C ALA A 753 -24.17 0.59 -10.55
N LEU A 754 -24.21 1.53 -9.59
CA LEU A 754 -23.74 1.31 -8.22
C LEU A 754 -24.90 0.76 -7.38
N THR A 755 -24.64 -0.22 -6.50
CA THR A 755 -25.65 -0.76 -5.57
C THR A 755 -25.14 -0.74 -4.15
N VAL A 756 -25.92 -0.18 -3.23
CA VAL A 756 -25.60 -0.16 -1.80
C VAL A 756 -26.20 -1.39 -1.13
N THR A 757 -25.39 -2.16 -0.40
CA THR A 757 -25.82 -3.34 0.38
C THR A 757 -25.61 -3.13 1.88
N ALA A 758 -26.42 -3.78 2.71
CA ALA A 758 -26.22 -3.84 4.16
C ALA A 758 -25.16 -4.90 4.53
N LEU A 759 -24.16 -4.54 5.34
CA LEU A 759 -23.07 -5.44 5.77
C LEU A 759 -23.45 -6.35 6.94
N ARG A 760 -24.41 -5.90 7.75
CA ARG A 760 -24.95 -6.65 8.90
C ARG A 760 -26.45 -6.44 9.00
N THR A 761 -27.09 -7.13 9.94
CA THR A 761 -28.51 -6.88 10.23
C THR A 761 -28.68 -5.48 10.83
N ILE A 762 -29.31 -4.58 10.10
CA ILE A 762 -29.65 -3.21 10.56
C ILE A 762 -31.02 -3.28 11.24
N LYS A 763 -31.16 -2.69 12.43
CA LYS A 763 -32.41 -2.76 13.22
C LYS A 763 -33.40 -1.66 12.87
N ALA A 764 -34.68 -1.93 13.09
CA ALA A 764 -35.74 -0.95 12.95
C ALA A 764 -35.46 0.31 13.80
N GLY A 765 -35.30 1.47 13.15
CA GLY A 765 -34.95 2.75 13.76
C GLY A 765 -33.46 3.10 13.74
N GLU A 766 -32.57 2.20 13.30
CA GLU A 766 -31.15 2.51 13.09
C GLU A 766 -30.92 3.34 11.82
N GLU A 767 -29.89 4.19 11.86
CA GLU A 767 -29.38 4.89 10.69
C GLU A 767 -28.46 3.97 9.86
N ILE A 768 -28.51 4.17 8.55
CA ILE A 768 -27.67 3.50 7.57
C ILE A 768 -26.47 4.40 7.29
N PHE A 769 -25.29 3.91 7.64
CA PHE A 769 -24.01 4.60 7.53
C PHE A 769 -23.13 4.00 6.44
N ASN A 770 -22.56 4.88 5.62
CA ASN A 770 -21.47 4.58 4.70
C ASN A 770 -20.11 4.72 5.42
N TYR A 771 -19.02 4.30 4.76
CA TYR A 771 -17.64 4.51 5.22
C TYR A 771 -16.91 5.50 4.33
N TYR A 772 -16.33 6.55 4.91
CA TYR A 772 -15.45 7.50 4.19
C TYR A 772 -13.95 7.18 4.35
N GLY A 773 -13.60 6.15 5.12
CA GLY A 773 -12.21 5.77 5.40
C GLY A 773 -11.71 6.18 6.79
N PRO A 774 -10.49 5.75 7.17
CA PRO A 774 -9.92 5.95 8.51
C PRO A 774 -9.36 7.37 8.67
N HIS A 775 -10.22 8.37 8.58
CA HIS A 775 -9.82 9.77 8.65
C HIS A 775 -9.72 10.31 10.10
N PRO A 776 -8.68 11.06 10.47
CA PRO A 776 -8.64 11.83 11.72
C PRO A 776 -9.74 12.90 11.72
N ASN A 777 -10.14 13.40 12.91
CA ASN A 777 -11.14 14.48 13.00
C ASN A 777 -10.68 15.76 12.29
N SER A 778 -9.38 16.02 12.17
CA SER A 778 -8.81 17.12 11.40
C SER A 778 -9.14 17.02 9.89
N GLU A 779 -8.97 15.85 9.30
CA GLU A 779 -9.29 15.58 7.89
C GLU A 779 -10.81 15.53 7.67
N LEU A 780 -11.55 14.91 8.60
CA LEU A 780 -13.01 14.81 8.58
C LEU A 780 -13.67 16.20 8.62
N LEU A 781 -13.17 17.08 9.49
CA LEU A 781 -13.58 18.47 9.56
C LEU A 781 -13.20 19.24 8.29
N ARG A 782 -11.98 19.03 7.75
CA ARG A 782 -11.52 19.75 6.55
C ARG A 782 -12.34 19.38 5.29
N ARG A 783 -12.61 18.09 5.07
CA ARG A 783 -13.33 17.58 3.89
C ARG A 783 -14.84 17.63 4.01
N TYR A 784 -15.40 17.25 5.16
CA TYR A 784 -16.84 16.99 5.33
C TYR A 784 -17.52 17.94 6.33
N GLY A 785 -16.76 18.68 7.14
CA GLY A 785 -17.30 19.72 8.03
C GLY A 785 -17.85 19.20 9.37
N TYR A 786 -17.50 17.98 9.77
CA TYR A 786 -17.93 17.40 11.05
C TYR A 786 -16.80 16.64 11.76
N VAL A 787 -17.06 16.27 13.01
CA VAL A 787 -16.18 15.49 13.90
C VAL A 787 -17.02 14.44 14.62
N THR A 788 -16.42 13.32 15.04
CA THR A 788 -17.10 12.25 15.78
C THR A 788 -16.13 11.55 16.74
N PRO A 789 -16.54 11.23 17.99
CA PRO A 789 -15.68 10.53 18.95
C PRO A 789 -15.13 9.19 18.47
N LYS A 790 -15.78 8.51 17.51
CA LYS A 790 -15.25 7.24 16.96
C LYS A 790 -14.04 7.46 16.04
N HIS A 791 -14.07 8.51 15.23
CA HIS A 791 -12.92 8.91 14.42
C HIS A 791 -11.74 9.42 15.26
N SER A 792 -11.93 9.76 16.55
CA SER A 792 -10.79 10.09 17.42
C SER A 792 -9.79 8.94 17.60
N ARG A 793 -10.16 7.71 17.24
CA ARG A 793 -9.21 6.60 17.16
C ARG A 793 -8.11 6.85 16.12
N TYR A 794 -8.45 7.52 15.02
CA TYR A 794 -7.58 7.86 13.90
C TYR A 794 -6.95 9.25 13.99
N ASP A 795 -7.21 10.03 15.07
CA ASP A 795 -6.59 11.36 15.21
C ASP A 795 -5.06 11.27 15.11
N VAL A 796 -4.47 12.20 14.37
CA VAL A 796 -3.02 12.30 14.10
C VAL A 796 -2.46 13.63 14.60
N VAL A 797 -1.16 13.69 14.85
CA VAL A 797 -0.42 14.92 15.18
C VAL A 797 0.80 15.02 14.29
N GLU A 798 0.84 16.08 13.48
CA GLU A 798 2.01 16.46 12.70
C GLU A 798 3.02 17.19 13.60
N LEU A 799 4.26 16.68 13.64
CA LEU A 799 5.39 17.25 14.38
C LEU A 799 6.41 17.84 13.40
N PRO A 800 6.45 19.18 13.23
CA PRO A 800 7.43 19.85 12.38
C PRO A 800 8.88 19.63 12.84
N TRP A 801 9.76 19.33 11.89
CA TRP A 801 11.17 19.03 12.16
C TRP A 801 11.92 20.19 12.84
N ASN A 802 11.58 21.44 12.52
CA ASN A 802 12.22 22.60 13.14
C ASN A 802 12.03 22.64 14.67
N LEU A 803 10.89 22.17 15.20
CA LEU A 803 10.67 22.08 16.65
C LEU A 803 11.58 21.02 17.29
N VAL A 804 11.92 19.96 16.55
CA VAL A 804 12.88 18.94 16.97
C VAL A 804 14.29 19.51 16.94
N GLU A 805 14.69 20.24 15.89
CA GLU A 805 16.00 20.90 15.81
C GLU A 805 16.20 21.97 16.89
N GLU A 806 15.20 22.82 17.13
CA GLU A 806 15.18 23.80 18.23
C GLU A 806 15.30 23.09 19.58
N SER A 807 14.62 21.95 19.75
CA SER A 807 14.72 21.11 20.95
C SER A 807 16.10 20.47 21.12
N VAL A 808 16.78 20.06 20.04
CA VAL A 808 18.18 19.59 20.05
C VAL A 808 19.09 20.73 20.51
N ALA A 809 19.01 21.90 19.88
CA ALA A 809 19.85 23.05 20.18
C ALA A 809 19.68 23.51 21.63
N ALA A 810 18.43 23.64 22.10
CA ALA A 810 18.13 24.03 23.47
C ALA A 810 18.47 22.95 24.51
N SER A 811 18.56 21.68 24.14
CA SER A 811 18.91 20.57 25.06
C SER A 811 20.42 20.37 25.18
N LEU A 812 21.18 20.66 24.12
CA LEU A 812 22.64 20.53 24.07
C LEU A 812 23.39 21.86 24.26
N GLY A 813 22.67 22.99 24.34
CA GLY A 813 23.24 24.33 24.55
C GLY A 813 23.99 24.88 23.33
N LEU A 814 23.51 24.56 22.12
CA LEU A 814 24.14 24.95 20.86
C LEU A 814 23.77 26.41 20.49
N SER A 815 24.70 27.13 19.86
CA SER A 815 24.35 28.34 19.11
C SER A 815 23.75 28.00 17.74
N SER A 816 23.03 28.94 17.11
CA SER A 816 22.51 28.78 15.74
C SER A 816 23.63 28.41 14.75
N GLU A 817 24.78 29.10 14.84
CA GLU A 817 25.97 28.79 14.05
C GLU A 817 26.45 27.34 14.23
N GLN A 818 26.36 26.77 15.43
CA GLN A 818 26.73 25.37 15.68
C GLN A 818 25.70 24.39 15.13
N LEU A 819 24.41 24.76 15.09
CA LEU A 819 23.35 23.97 14.47
C LEU A 819 23.45 24.01 12.94
N ASP A 820 23.71 25.17 12.33
CA ASP A 820 23.88 25.30 10.88
C ASP A 820 25.15 24.58 10.39
N ASN A 821 26.24 24.64 11.15
CA ASN A 821 27.42 23.80 10.90
C ASN A 821 27.15 22.29 11.10
N ALA A 822 26.11 21.90 11.86
CA ALA A 822 25.68 20.51 11.95
C ALA A 822 24.80 20.10 10.76
N ARG A 823 23.85 20.95 10.34
CA ARG A 823 23.01 20.76 9.15
C ARG A 823 23.86 20.53 7.88
N ALA A 824 24.99 21.21 7.75
CA ALA A 824 25.96 21.01 6.66
C ALA A 824 26.64 19.60 6.61
N TYR A 825 26.33 18.70 7.56
CA TYR A 825 26.73 17.28 7.53
C TYR A 825 25.55 16.30 7.33
N LEU A 826 24.35 16.81 7.06
CA LEU A 826 23.18 16.09 6.58
C LEU A 826 23.04 16.33 5.08
N ASP A 827 22.35 15.45 4.36
CA ASP A 827 21.96 15.69 2.96
C ASP A 827 20.56 16.31 2.97
N SER A 828 20.39 17.50 2.37
CA SER A 828 19.09 18.21 2.39
C SER A 828 18.02 17.50 1.60
N ASP A 829 18.42 16.69 0.63
CA ASP A 829 17.52 16.04 -0.32
C ASP A 829 17.02 14.68 0.23
N GLU A 830 17.43 14.32 1.46
CA GLU A 830 17.03 13.10 2.21
C GLU A 830 16.35 13.44 3.58
N LEU A 831 15.93 14.69 3.82
CA LEU A 831 15.27 15.10 5.08
C LEU A 831 13.76 15.30 4.92
N GLU A 832 13.00 14.87 5.92
CA GLU A 832 11.56 15.17 6.04
C GLU A 832 11.33 16.39 6.96
N ASP A 833 10.45 17.29 6.53
CA ASP A 833 10.12 18.53 7.24
C ASP A 833 9.07 18.35 8.35
N THR A 834 8.30 17.25 8.36
CA THR A 834 7.18 17.02 9.30
C THR A 834 6.87 15.53 9.42
N PHE A 835 6.75 15.05 10.67
CA PHE A 835 6.52 13.64 10.98
C PHE A 835 5.11 13.41 11.54
N VAL A 836 4.45 12.32 11.15
CA VAL A 836 3.08 12.00 11.60
C VAL A 836 3.12 11.08 12.82
N LEU A 837 2.58 11.56 13.93
CA LEU A 837 2.32 10.75 15.12
C LEU A 837 0.86 10.29 15.06
N GLU A 838 0.61 9.00 15.22
CA GLU A 838 -0.73 8.40 15.16
C GLU A 838 -0.88 7.25 16.17
N ARG A 839 -2.05 6.60 16.17
CA ARG A 839 -2.32 5.45 17.04
C ARG A 839 -2.36 4.15 16.24
N GLU A 840 -1.85 3.08 16.81
CA GLU A 840 -2.14 1.73 16.36
C GLU A 840 -3.66 1.51 16.44
N THR A 841 -4.29 1.24 15.30
CA THR A 841 -5.73 0.98 15.20
C THR A 841 -6.00 -0.34 14.49
N GLU A 842 -6.98 -1.09 14.97
CA GLU A 842 -7.54 -2.24 14.26
C GLU A 842 -8.42 -1.73 13.11
N GLU A 843 -8.32 -2.39 11.95
CA GLU A 843 -9.26 -2.20 10.84
C GLU A 843 -10.70 -2.49 11.31
N PRO A 844 -11.73 -1.86 10.69
CA PRO A 844 -13.11 -2.26 10.90
C PRO A 844 -13.32 -3.74 10.55
N ASN A 845 -14.18 -4.41 11.31
CA ASN A 845 -14.63 -5.76 10.98
C ASN A 845 -15.34 -5.79 9.62
N PRO A 846 -15.41 -6.95 8.93
CA PRO A 846 -16.16 -7.08 7.66
C PRO A 846 -17.65 -6.68 7.76
N ASP A 847 -18.22 -6.72 8.97
CA ASP A 847 -19.60 -6.32 9.24
C ASP A 847 -19.77 -4.80 9.49
N GLY A 848 -18.66 -4.04 9.51
CA GLY A 848 -18.58 -2.60 9.74
C GLY A 848 -18.52 -2.15 11.22
N THR A 849 -18.35 -3.07 12.17
CA THR A 849 -18.11 -2.73 13.59
C THR A 849 -16.64 -2.46 13.90
N LEU A 850 -16.35 -1.81 15.03
CA LEU A 850 -14.98 -1.59 15.51
C LEU A 850 -14.66 -2.41 16.75
N THR A 851 -13.52 -3.11 16.73
CA THR A 851 -12.92 -3.76 17.91
C THR A 851 -11.68 -3.00 18.41
N GLY A 852 -11.25 -3.40 19.61
CA GLY A 852 -10.06 -2.91 20.26
C GLY A 852 -10.17 -1.48 20.78
N SER A 853 -9.08 -1.01 21.40
CA SER A 853 -8.90 0.39 21.79
C SER A 853 -7.65 0.90 21.09
N ALA A 854 -7.78 1.99 20.32
CA ALA A 854 -6.62 2.64 19.71
C ALA A 854 -5.64 3.12 20.78
N ARG A 855 -4.34 3.00 20.51
CA ARG A 855 -3.27 3.33 21.46
C ARG A 855 -2.05 3.89 20.73
N PHE A 856 -1.34 4.82 21.36
CA PHE A 856 0.01 5.14 20.92
C PHE A 856 0.97 3.98 21.25
N SER A 857 1.63 3.42 20.25
CA SER A 857 2.47 2.22 20.34
C SER A 857 3.95 2.49 20.14
N GLU A 858 4.31 3.40 19.23
CA GLU A 858 5.69 3.68 18.84
C GLU A 858 5.89 5.09 18.28
N ILE A 859 7.14 5.56 18.25
CA ILE A 859 7.53 6.82 17.61
C ILE A 859 8.02 6.48 16.19
N PRO A 860 7.58 7.19 15.14
CA PRO A 860 8.01 6.97 13.75
C PRO A 860 9.54 6.81 13.58
N GLU A 861 9.98 5.79 12.83
CA GLU A 861 11.40 5.40 12.76
C GLU A 861 12.25 6.42 11.98
N ASP A 862 11.67 7.01 10.94
CA ASP A 862 12.13 8.19 10.19
C ASP A 862 12.54 9.37 11.13
N LEU A 863 11.64 9.82 12.00
CA LEU A 863 11.86 10.86 13.01
C LEU A 863 12.99 10.46 13.96
N GLN A 864 13.01 9.19 14.40
CA GLN A 864 14.08 8.70 15.24
C GLN A 864 15.43 8.71 14.50
N ASP A 865 15.49 8.28 13.24
CA ASP A 865 16.76 8.14 12.50
C ASP A 865 17.28 9.47 11.93
N GLN A 866 16.39 10.39 11.57
CA GLN A 866 16.74 11.78 11.29
C GLN A 866 17.28 12.47 12.55
N LEU A 867 16.66 12.26 13.73
CA LEU A 867 17.20 12.75 15.01
C LEU A 867 18.53 12.08 15.37
N LYS A 868 18.68 10.76 15.22
CA LYS A 868 19.97 10.06 15.39
C LYS A 868 21.02 10.65 14.46
N SER A 869 20.67 11.01 13.22
CA SER A 869 21.57 11.58 12.22
C SER A 869 21.97 13.02 12.51
N LEU A 870 21.04 13.88 12.93
CA LEU A 870 21.36 15.21 13.44
C LEU A 870 22.27 15.13 14.68
N LEU A 871 22.02 14.22 15.62
CA LEU A 871 22.91 14.00 16.78
C LEU A 871 24.29 13.44 16.39
N LYS A 872 24.38 12.61 15.33
CA LYS A 872 25.67 12.21 14.72
C LYS A 872 26.39 13.44 14.15
N ALA A 873 25.67 14.37 13.50
CA ALA A 873 26.21 15.58 12.88
C ALA A 873 26.66 16.64 13.90
N VAL A 874 25.83 16.96 14.90
CA VAL A 874 26.16 17.84 16.04
C VAL A 874 27.43 17.36 16.74
N ARG A 875 27.62 16.04 16.90
CA ARG A 875 28.85 15.48 17.48
C ARG A 875 30.11 15.67 16.60
N LYS A 876 29.96 15.74 15.26
CA LYS A 876 31.08 16.08 14.35
C LYS A 876 31.46 17.56 14.51
N ALA A 877 30.46 18.45 14.50
CA ALA A 877 30.64 19.90 14.58
C ALA A 877 31.12 20.37 15.97
N VAL A 878 30.57 19.80 17.05
CA VAL A 878 30.85 20.17 18.44
C VAL A 878 31.20 18.91 19.27
N PRO A 879 32.46 18.41 19.21
CA PRO A 879 32.84 17.15 19.86
C PRO A 879 32.70 17.10 21.39
N SER A 880 32.55 18.25 22.06
CA SER A 880 32.33 18.38 23.50
C SER A 880 30.86 18.27 23.94
N SER A 881 29.89 18.27 23.01
CA SER A 881 28.45 18.30 23.32
C SER A 881 27.88 16.96 23.81
N ILE A 882 28.37 15.83 23.29
CA ILE A 882 27.82 14.49 23.56
C ILE A 882 28.93 13.56 24.07
N ALA A 883 29.10 13.54 25.40
CA ALA A 883 30.24 12.91 26.07
C ALA A 883 30.21 11.37 26.14
N ASP A 884 29.03 10.74 26.26
CA ASP A 884 28.89 9.29 26.43
C ASP A 884 28.05 8.68 25.29
N LYS A 885 28.34 7.42 24.94
CA LYS A 885 27.56 6.63 23.98
C LYS A 885 26.27 6.09 24.60
N ARG A 886 26.25 5.81 25.93
CA ARG A 886 25.10 5.25 26.68
C ARG A 886 23.95 6.23 26.86
N LYS A 887 24.25 7.52 27.02
CA LYS A 887 23.24 8.57 27.26
C LYS A 887 22.50 9.08 26.03
N ARG A 888 22.83 8.58 24.83
CA ARG A 888 22.29 9.16 23.59
C ARG A 888 20.81 8.87 23.42
N ASP A 889 20.33 7.74 23.94
CA ASP A 889 18.95 7.30 23.77
C ASP A 889 18.06 7.97 24.83
N GLU A 890 18.57 8.16 26.06
CA GLU A 890 18.03 9.11 27.05
C GLU A 890 17.90 10.53 26.47
N ILE A 891 18.93 11.02 25.76
CA ILE A 891 18.95 12.35 25.13
C ILE A 891 17.93 12.43 23.97
N GLN A 892 17.78 11.38 23.16
CA GLN A 892 16.75 11.32 22.11
C GLN A 892 15.34 11.44 22.74
N HIS A 893 15.02 10.64 23.75
CA HIS A 893 13.70 10.70 24.40
C HIS A 893 13.46 12.06 25.06
N ALA A 894 14.46 12.65 25.72
CA ALA A 894 14.35 13.98 26.33
C ALA A 894 14.16 15.11 25.29
N ILE A 895 14.79 15.00 24.12
CA ILE A 895 14.61 15.94 23.00
C ILE A 895 13.21 15.80 22.40
N LEU A 896 12.73 14.57 22.18
CA LEU A 896 11.39 14.32 21.64
C LEU A 896 10.30 14.79 22.62
N ILE A 897 10.43 14.50 23.92
CA ILE A 897 9.52 15.04 24.95
C ILE A 897 9.53 16.57 24.93
N ARG A 898 10.70 17.22 24.77
CA ARG A 898 10.77 18.69 24.64
C ARG A 898 10.11 19.20 23.36
N ALA A 899 10.26 18.53 22.23
CA ALA A 899 9.61 18.92 20.97
C ALA A 899 8.08 18.79 21.08
N LEU A 900 7.61 17.74 21.75
CA LEU A 900 6.19 17.52 22.09
C LEU A 900 5.66 18.57 23.09
N ASP A 901 6.45 18.96 24.10
CA ASP A 901 6.11 20.09 24.99
C ASP A 901 6.08 21.43 24.25
N ALA A 902 7.01 21.67 23.32
CA ALA A 902 7.05 22.87 22.49
C ALA A 902 5.81 22.95 21.58
N LEU A 903 5.44 21.85 20.90
CA LEU A 903 4.22 21.75 20.11
C LEU A 903 2.96 21.93 20.97
N ALA A 904 2.88 21.25 22.13
CA ALA A 904 1.78 21.42 23.08
C ALA A 904 1.63 22.88 23.57
N SER A 905 2.74 23.63 23.69
CA SER A 905 2.72 25.03 24.14
C SER A 905 2.19 26.04 23.09
N GLN A 906 1.99 25.60 21.84
CA GLN A 906 1.37 26.43 20.79
C GLN A 906 -0.17 26.45 20.90
N TYR A 907 -0.76 25.46 21.59
CA TYR A 907 -2.20 25.43 21.84
C TYR A 907 -2.56 26.45 22.95
N PRO A 908 -3.64 27.24 22.78
CA PRO A 908 -4.00 28.32 23.70
C PRO A 908 -4.63 27.82 25.01
N THR A 909 -4.95 26.53 25.10
CA THR A 909 -5.68 25.88 26.20
C THR A 909 -5.07 24.53 26.53
N SER A 910 -5.19 24.11 27.80
CA SER A 910 -4.90 22.75 28.24
C SER A 910 -5.96 21.72 27.77
N ILE A 911 -5.78 20.46 28.14
CA ILE A 911 -6.79 19.40 27.94
C ILE A 911 -8.03 19.68 28.79
N SER A 912 -7.85 19.98 30.09
CA SER A 912 -8.95 20.19 31.03
C SER A 912 -9.80 21.43 30.71
N GLU A 913 -9.21 22.49 30.16
CA GLU A 913 -9.95 23.68 29.74
C GLU A 913 -10.82 23.40 28.51
N ASP A 914 -10.33 22.61 27.55
CA ASP A 914 -11.11 22.22 26.37
C ASP A 914 -12.23 21.23 26.71
N GLU A 915 -11.99 20.28 27.62
CA GLU A 915 -13.03 19.41 28.18
C GLU A 915 -14.12 20.23 28.90
N GLN A 916 -13.73 21.27 29.64
CA GLN A 916 -14.68 22.22 30.24
C GLN A 916 -15.43 23.03 29.16
N MET A 917 -14.77 23.49 28.10
CA MET A 917 -15.44 24.22 27.00
C MET A 917 -16.42 23.34 26.21
N LEU A 918 -16.10 22.06 25.96
CA LEU A 918 -17.04 21.14 25.31
C LEU A 918 -18.28 20.85 26.15
N SER A 919 -18.16 20.91 27.48
CA SER A 919 -19.30 20.75 28.41
C SER A 919 -20.29 21.92 28.38
N ASP A 920 -19.92 23.06 27.79
CA ASP A 920 -20.82 24.19 27.58
C ASP A 920 -21.80 23.94 26.42
N SER A 921 -23.09 24.12 26.69
CA SER A 921 -24.16 24.10 25.69
C SER A 921 -24.21 25.36 24.82
N GLY A 922 -23.49 26.43 25.18
CA GLY A 922 -23.51 27.73 24.51
C GLY A 922 -22.48 27.92 23.40
N ILE A 923 -21.52 27.00 23.19
CA ILE A 923 -20.54 27.12 22.11
C ILE A 923 -21.14 26.77 20.74
N SER A 924 -20.65 27.44 19.68
CA SER A 924 -21.05 27.13 18.29
C SER A 924 -20.42 25.82 17.80
N GLU A 925 -21.07 25.18 16.81
CA GLU A 925 -20.62 23.88 16.30
C GLU A 925 -19.23 23.92 15.65
N ARG A 926 -18.88 25.03 14.95
CA ARG A 926 -17.52 25.26 14.45
C ARG A 926 -16.48 25.27 15.57
N ARG A 927 -16.80 25.96 16.67
CA ARG A 927 -15.94 26.01 17.87
C ARG A 927 -15.86 24.65 18.54
N ARG A 928 -16.98 23.92 18.64
CA ARG A 928 -17.05 22.54 19.15
C ARG A 928 -16.18 21.59 18.32
N ALA A 929 -16.18 21.73 16.99
CA ALA A 929 -15.34 20.96 16.08
C ALA A 929 -13.85 21.31 16.25
N ALA A 930 -13.49 22.61 16.28
CA ALA A 930 -12.12 23.06 16.53
C ALA A 930 -11.56 22.55 17.87
N ILE A 931 -12.35 22.64 18.94
CA ILE A 931 -11.99 22.11 20.26
C ILE A 931 -11.84 20.58 20.21
N THR A 932 -12.70 19.86 19.49
CA THR A 932 -12.60 18.39 19.36
C THR A 932 -11.30 17.96 18.70
N VAL A 933 -10.94 18.59 17.57
CA VAL A 933 -9.68 18.30 16.86
C VAL A 933 -8.48 18.52 17.77
N ARG A 934 -8.35 19.72 18.35
CA ARG A 934 -7.18 20.07 19.18
C ARG A 934 -7.12 19.32 20.51
N LEU A 935 -8.25 18.84 21.03
CA LEU A 935 -8.31 17.94 22.18
C LEU A 935 -7.81 16.54 21.83
N GLY A 936 -8.16 16.02 20.64
CA GLY A 936 -7.61 14.78 20.09
C GLY A 936 -6.09 14.85 19.91
N GLU A 937 -5.62 15.93 19.28
CA GLU A 937 -4.20 16.24 19.08
C GLU A 937 -3.44 16.32 20.42
N LYS A 938 -3.93 17.13 21.39
CA LYS A 938 -3.28 17.24 22.71
C LYS A 938 -3.26 15.94 23.51
N ARG A 939 -4.31 15.10 23.40
CA ARG A 939 -4.33 13.78 24.04
C ARG A 939 -3.27 12.87 23.42
N LEU A 940 -3.15 12.85 22.10
CA LEU A 940 -2.13 12.07 21.39
C LEU A 940 -0.69 12.52 21.72
N ILE A 941 -0.45 13.83 21.80
CA ILE A 941 0.84 14.38 22.28
C ILE A 941 1.15 13.86 23.70
N GLN A 942 0.15 13.83 24.59
CA GLN A 942 0.33 13.35 25.96
C GLN A 942 0.52 11.82 26.03
N GLU A 943 -0.12 11.05 25.15
CA GLU A 943 0.12 9.60 25.00
C GLU A 943 1.56 9.33 24.53
N ALA A 944 2.03 10.02 23.47
CA ALA A 944 3.40 9.90 22.95
C ALA A 944 4.46 10.28 23.99
N LYS A 945 4.24 11.35 24.77
CA LYS A 945 5.08 11.72 25.91
C LYS A 945 5.09 10.63 27.00
N THR A 946 3.94 10.02 27.28
CA THR A 946 3.82 8.97 28.31
C THR A 946 4.55 7.70 27.88
N TYR A 947 4.49 7.33 26.60
CA TYR A 947 5.27 6.25 26.00
C TYR A 947 6.79 6.49 26.13
N LEU A 948 7.27 7.67 25.71
CA LEU A 948 8.70 8.05 25.82
C LEU A 948 9.21 8.05 27.27
N LEU A 949 8.37 8.48 28.24
CA LEU A 949 8.69 8.42 29.67
C LEU A 949 8.76 6.98 30.20
N GLY A 950 7.90 6.08 29.71
CA GLY A 950 7.95 4.65 30.02
C GLY A 950 9.28 4.03 29.61
N LEU A 951 9.69 4.24 28.35
CA LEU A 951 10.98 3.76 27.82
C LEU A 951 12.18 4.29 28.63
N ALA A 952 12.14 5.54 29.10
CA ALA A 952 13.19 6.11 29.94
C ALA A 952 13.22 5.49 31.36
N SER A 953 12.07 5.13 31.93
CA SER A 953 11.95 4.47 33.24
C SER A 953 12.49 3.04 33.21
N ASP A 954 12.15 2.26 32.19
CA ASP A 954 12.61 0.88 32.05
C ASP A 954 14.13 0.78 31.84
N ALA A 955 14.73 1.76 31.15
CA ALA A 955 16.18 1.88 31.05
C ALA A 955 16.82 2.08 32.45
N ALA A 956 16.33 3.05 33.22
CA ALA A 956 16.87 3.40 34.54
C ALA A 956 16.74 2.25 35.57
N GLY A 957 15.63 1.50 35.54
CA GLY A 957 15.35 0.41 36.48
C GLY A 957 16.34 -0.77 36.43
N THR A 958 17.21 -0.86 35.42
CA THR A 958 18.16 -1.97 35.29
C THR A 958 19.50 -1.77 36.03
N ASP A 959 19.90 -0.53 36.35
CA ASP A 959 21.29 -0.23 36.76
C ASP A 959 21.53 -0.28 38.29
N GLU A 960 20.49 -0.10 39.13
CA GLU A 960 20.63 -0.04 40.61
C GLU A 960 21.12 -1.35 41.26
N SER A 961 21.08 -2.48 40.57
CA SER A 961 21.38 -3.80 41.16
C SER A 961 22.86 -4.09 41.44
N SER A 962 23.80 -3.19 41.08
CA SER A 962 25.23 -3.51 40.93
C SER A 962 26.23 -2.76 41.85
N ALA A 963 25.84 -2.46 43.09
CA ALA A 963 26.75 -1.84 44.07
C ALA A 963 28.01 -2.70 44.40
N PRO A 964 29.25 -2.19 44.24
CA PRO A 964 30.47 -3.00 44.32
C PRO A 964 30.92 -3.32 45.76
N SER A 965 30.84 -4.60 46.14
CA SER A 965 31.29 -5.06 47.46
C SER A 965 32.82 -5.04 47.60
N LYS A 966 33.34 -4.25 48.56
CA LYS A 966 34.78 -4.17 48.89
C LYS A 966 35.32 -5.53 49.37
N LYS A 967 36.22 -6.15 48.61
CA LYS A 967 37.00 -7.31 49.08
C LYS A 967 38.22 -6.87 49.90
N LEU A 968 38.34 -7.41 51.10
CA LEU A 968 39.56 -7.30 51.92
C LEU A 968 40.73 -8.02 51.24
N ARG A 969 41.94 -7.47 51.39
CA ARG A 969 43.17 -8.25 51.24
C ARG A 969 43.28 -9.28 52.36
N ARG A 970 43.76 -10.48 52.02
CA ARG A 970 44.51 -11.35 52.92
C ARG A 970 45.73 -11.86 52.16
N SER A 971 46.87 -11.90 52.86
CA SER A 971 47.98 -12.80 52.55
C SER A 971 47.59 -14.22 53.03
N ASP A 972 48.25 -15.30 52.65
CA ASP A 972 49.63 -15.44 52.15
C ASP A 972 49.73 -16.15 50.79
#